data_AF-B6WUW6-F1
#
_entry.id   AF-B6WUW6-F1
#
_cell.length_a   1.000
_cell.length_b   1.000
_cell.length_c   1.000
_cell.angle_alpha   90.00
_cell.angle_beta   90.00
_cell.angle_gamma   90.00
#
_symmetry.space_group_name_H-M   'P 1'
#
loop_
_entity.id
_entity.type
_entity.pdbx_description
1 polymer ?
#
loop_
_entity_poly.entity_id
_entity_poly.type
_entity_poly.pdbx_seq_one_letter_code
_entity_poly.pdbx_strand_id
1 'polypeptide(L)'
;MKINDLNIIAQRLGAFGKEHLGIDRQGHTVPTTSSLGGRIASWIRSRHSDTAAQANRDVMTGIINTIRQTDDLGDRFAAIARKSLESRLAAGRPLSGRDAARVLQDVIRLKTTEDQARLETRLLNVRDQFQKLCAPHADGSPSDLETQMAARRQRFGLPPATAEQLQGYRETALRDLEARARRADHSLTPAESLDALGESVRMKTLQEAKAGITAMAEQVSGEGPSGFMARLGAAMRTRGLAGDISPATRDALVQTIHDKLTARCLYDSNNIHQPTLAEAATVADKVISNFVAALDTVEHAPAMPREAKRILQDEILHSSKPVNAAMAQAICDAVLDTGRFLRTLTLAEATPAGLKRDFDTYAQTMHAATTQPDGMLRPGIEGGPEAGLVRILTARAACRMLGLGNLEPLSKDERKLFQQLERAKQPVPPELAARVAARMDADYAARRALGGGSPLHVLRRDLAQEADEGLRSRNELLLMNVLDTLAQATESDEFYDILDRAPGLGQMRMAEARRFVPQGLGLTLPEGQAFDMAAARQRMLDGLNATVLSTPPGNGAAALSGQDLASPALIRKCNFFSDQFLKDFARRGITINGHRIGGGGSLQNLPWLEQELDALIAIFPSAEEAGRVCSPLHQASGADILMLLMADPATADETFRINNLQGNSLSNSLPIEVFHHPDGSYSVNIELCYQRVDEGLGPRASSGINVSASFLLPNGREPLQFRIEDLDVLFNTHQG
;
A
#
# COMPACT_ATOMS: atom_id res chain seq x y z
N MET A 1 4.29 -14.16 42.60
CA MET A 1 4.78 -12.75 42.54
C MET A 1 6.27 -12.79 42.27
N LYS A 2 6.80 -12.00 41.34
CA LYS A 2 8.21 -12.12 40.93
C LYS A 2 9.14 -11.36 41.89
N ILE A 3 10.43 -11.71 41.89
CA ILE A 3 11.45 -11.03 42.72
C ILE A 3 11.54 -9.51 42.45
N ASN A 4 11.23 -9.08 41.22
CA ASN A 4 11.14 -7.67 40.86
C ASN A 4 10.01 -6.93 41.60
N ASP A 5 8.88 -7.59 41.82
CA ASP A 5 7.76 -7.01 42.57
C ASP A 5 8.15 -6.86 44.05
N LEU A 6 8.88 -7.84 44.60
CA LEU A 6 9.44 -7.75 45.95
C LEU A 6 10.45 -6.60 46.08
N ASN A 7 11.23 -6.33 45.03
CA ASN A 7 12.15 -5.19 44.98
C ASN A 7 11.41 -3.85 44.97
N ILE A 8 10.30 -3.74 44.24
CA ILE A 8 9.42 -2.55 44.27
C ILE A 8 8.83 -2.33 45.66
N ILE A 9 8.39 -3.41 46.33
CA ILE A 9 7.90 -3.33 47.72
C ILE A 9 9.01 -2.87 48.67
N ALA A 10 10.24 -3.40 48.53
CA ALA A 10 11.39 -2.99 49.33
C ALA A 10 11.73 -1.51 49.15
N GLN A 11 11.67 -1.00 47.91
CA GLN A 11 11.89 0.42 47.61
C GLN A 11 10.81 1.32 48.25
N ARG A 12 9.53 0.92 48.16
CA ARG A 12 8.42 1.64 48.80
C ARG A 12 8.58 1.72 50.31
N LEU A 13 8.90 0.60 50.96
CA LEU A 13 9.18 0.57 52.40
C LEU A 13 10.40 1.41 52.75
N GLY A 14 11.41 1.44 51.88
CA GLY A 14 12.61 2.26 52.03
C GLY A 14 12.31 3.76 52.02
N ALA A 15 11.35 4.19 51.21
CA ALA A 15 10.90 5.58 51.12
C ALA A 15 10.26 6.08 52.42
N PHE A 16 9.61 5.20 53.19
CA PHE A 16 9.11 5.54 54.54
C PHE A 16 10.25 5.80 55.55
N GLY A 17 11.49 5.42 55.23
CA GLY A 17 12.67 5.83 55.98
C GLY A 17 12.63 5.40 57.46
N LYS A 18 12.68 6.38 58.38
CA LYS A 18 12.67 6.12 59.84
C LYS A 18 11.25 6.03 60.42
N GLU A 19 10.20 6.09 59.61
CA GLU A 19 8.82 6.02 60.08
C GLU A 19 8.46 4.59 60.52
N HIS A 20 7.65 4.50 61.57
CA HIS A 20 7.16 3.22 62.07
C HIS A 20 6.06 2.67 61.16
N LEU A 21 6.11 1.36 60.94
CA LEU A 21 5.16 0.66 60.09
C LEU A 21 3.96 0.16 60.90
N GLY A 22 2.79 0.10 60.26
CA GLY A 22 1.60 -0.57 60.74
C GLY A 22 0.85 -1.21 59.58
N ILE A 23 -0.24 -1.90 59.90
CA ILE A 23 -1.13 -2.51 58.92
C ILE A 23 -2.42 -1.69 58.84
N ASP A 24 -2.83 -1.29 57.64
CA ASP A 24 -4.10 -0.60 57.41
C ASP A 24 -5.30 -1.58 57.45
N ARG A 25 -6.53 -1.05 57.33
CA ARG A 25 -7.75 -1.87 57.34
C ARG A 25 -7.84 -2.87 56.16
N GLN A 26 -7.00 -2.71 55.14
CA GLN A 26 -6.95 -3.55 53.95
C GLN A 26 -5.82 -4.58 54.01
N GLY A 27 -5.03 -4.61 55.09
CA GLY A 27 -3.92 -5.55 55.27
C GLY A 27 -2.57 -5.06 54.70
N HIS A 28 -2.48 -3.81 54.22
CA HIS A 28 -1.25 -3.27 53.64
C HIS A 28 -0.34 -2.63 54.68
N THR A 29 0.97 -2.73 54.47
CA THR A 29 1.97 -2.07 55.33
C THR A 29 2.08 -0.58 55.01
N VAL A 30 1.75 0.28 55.98
CA VAL A 30 1.70 1.75 55.84
C VAL A 30 2.51 2.45 56.94
N PRO A 31 3.03 3.67 56.72
CA PRO A 31 3.66 4.46 57.76
C PRO A 31 2.59 4.99 58.74
N THR A 32 2.85 4.88 60.05
CA THR A 32 1.90 5.25 61.11
C THR A 32 2.28 6.52 61.86
N THR A 33 3.42 7.16 61.55
CA THR A 33 3.91 8.35 62.27
C THR A 33 4.58 9.36 61.35
N SER A 34 4.04 10.58 61.27
CA SER A 34 4.55 11.65 60.40
C SER A 34 5.31 12.79 61.13
N SER A 35 5.53 12.71 62.45
CA SER A 35 6.29 13.72 63.20
C SER A 35 7.27 13.15 64.25
N LEU A 36 8.34 13.91 64.56
CA LEU A 36 9.36 13.54 65.57
C LEU A 36 8.75 13.31 66.97
N GLY A 37 7.79 14.14 67.37
CA GLY A 37 7.03 13.96 68.62
C GLY A 37 6.14 12.72 68.63
N GLY A 38 5.53 12.38 67.49
CA GLY A 38 4.76 11.15 67.31
C GLY A 38 5.61 9.87 67.40
N ARG A 39 6.86 9.92 66.89
CA ARG A 39 7.83 8.81 66.99
C ARG A 39 8.26 8.52 68.43
N ILE A 40 8.49 9.57 69.23
CA ILE A 40 8.87 9.42 70.65
C ILE A 40 7.67 8.90 71.47
N ALA A 41 6.47 9.44 71.26
CA ALA A 41 5.26 8.99 71.95
C ALA A 41 4.81 7.57 71.56
N SER A 42 5.07 7.13 70.33
CA SER A 42 4.81 5.75 69.88
C SER A 42 5.88 4.77 70.40
N TRP A 43 7.15 5.18 70.43
CA TRP A 43 8.26 4.41 71.02
C TRP A 43 8.13 4.19 72.54
N ILE A 44 7.61 5.18 73.29
CA ILE A 44 7.32 5.03 74.73
C ILE A 44 6.14 4.08 74.94
N ARG A 45 5.05 4.25 74.17
CA ARG A 45 3.89 3.32 74.22
C ARG A 45 4.24 1.90 73.80
N SER A 46 5.22 1.70 72.92
CA SER A 46 5.61 0.37 72.44
C SER A 46 6.39 -0.45 73.47
N ARG A 47 6.96 0.19 74.50
CA ARG A 47 7.60 -0.52 75.61
C ARG A 47 6.63 -0.92 76.72
N HIS A 48 5.41 -0.37 76.74
CA HIS A 48 4.48 -0.45 77.88
C HIS A 48 3.03 -0.81 77.50
N SER A 49 2.75 -1.27 76.27
CA SER A 49 1.41 -1.74 75.86
C SER A 49 1.46 -3.01 74.99
N ASP A 50 0.58 -3.98 75.28
CA ASP A 50 0.46 -5.25 74.52
C ASP A 50 0.03 -5.04 73.06
N THR A 51 -0.63 -3.90 72.76
CA THR A 51 -1.11 -3.52 71.44
C THR A 51 0.01 -3.20 70.44
N ALA A 52 1.13 -2.65 70.89
CA ALA A 52 2.26 -2.34 70.00
C ALA A 52 3.11 -3.58 69.66
N ALA A 53 3.23 -4.52 70.59
CA ALA A 53 3.84 -5.82 70.33
C ALA A 53 3.02 -6.61 69.30
N GLN A 54 1.68 -6.50 69.35
CA GLN A 54 0.79 -7.08 68.35
C GLN A 54 0.98 -6.42 66.97
N ALA A 55 1.00 -5.09 66.88
CA ALA A 55 1.20 -4.39 65.61
C ALA A 55 2.54 -4.76 64.92
N ASN A 56 3.62 -4.91 65.69
CA ASN A 56 4.90 -5.39 65.18
C ASN A 56 4.83 -6.85 64.67
N ARG A 57 4.11 -7.72 65.38
CA ARG A 57 3.87 -9.11 64.94
C ARG A 57 3.06 -9.16 63.65
N ASP A 58 2.07 -8.29 63.50
CA ASP A 58 1.21 -8.23 62.31
C ASP A 58 2.01 -7.74 61.09
N VAL A 59 2.81 -6.68 61.23
CA VAL A 59 3.70 -6.20 60.17
C VAL A 59 4.73 -7.26 59.79
N MET A 60 5.36 -7.91 60.77
CA MET A 60 6.30 -9.01 60.54
C MET A 60 5.63 -10.16 59.79
N THR A 61 4.41 -10.56 60.19
CA THR A 61 3.64 -11.63 59.55
C THR A 61 3.28 -11.26 58.11
N GLY A 62 2.88 -10.01 57.87
CA GLY A 62 2.64 -9.48 56.52
C GLY A 62 3.86 -9.60 55.62
N ILE A 63 5.02 -9.11 56.06
CA ILE A 63 6.28 -9.20 55.29
C ILE A 63 6.67 -10.67 55.01
N ILE A 64 6.54 -11.54 56.01
CA ILE A 64 6.86 -12.97 55.87
C ILE A 64 5.93 -13.64 54.86
N ASN A 65 4.63 -13.34 54.89
CA ASN A 65 3.67 -13.88 53.94
C ASN A 65 3.93 -13.37 52.51
N THR A 66 4.29 -12.10 52.36
CA THR A 66 4.71 -11.51 51.08
C THR A 66 5.92 -12.25 50.50
N ILE A 67 6.92 -12.59 51.34
CA ILE A 67 8.07 -13.39 50.92
C ILE A 67 7.64 -14.81 50.51
N ARG A 68 6.76 -15.46 51.28
CA ARG A 68 6.24 -16.81 50.95
C ARG A 68 5.47 -16.86 49.64
N GLN A 69 4.74 -15.79 49.32
CA GLN A 69 3.96 -15.63 48.10
C GLN A 69 4.82 -15.15 46.91
N THR A 70 6.10 -14.85 47.14
CA THR A 70 7.07 -14.57 46.08
C THR A 70 7.59 -15.90 45.53
N ASP A 71 7.59 -16.01 44.21
CA ASP A 71 8.02 -17.20 43.49
C ASP A 71 9.49 -17.53 43.86
N ASP A 72 9.79 -18.81 44.07
CA ASP A 72 11.11 -19.35 44.43
C ASP A 72 11.75 -18.89 45.77
N LEU A 73 11.01 -18.22 46.65
CA LEU A 73 11.48 -17.89 48.00
C LEU A 73 10.97 -18.88 49.07
N GLY A 74 9.66 -19.13 49.12
CA GLY A 74 9.07 -20.13 50.03
C GLY A 74 9.45 -19.99 51.51
N ASP A 75 9.34 -21.09 52.28
CA ASP A 75 9.51 -21.07 53.74
C ASP A 75 10.93 -20.81 54.23
N ARG A 76 11.95 -21.17 53.44
CA ARG A 76 13.36 -20.98 53.82
C ARG A 76 13.72 -19.50 53.91
N PHE A 77 13.44 -18.74 52.85
CA PHE A 77 13.71 -17.30 52.83
C PHE A 77 12.78 -16.55 53.80
N ALA A 78 11.55 -17.04 53.97
CA ALA A 78 10.63 -16.55 55.00
C ALA A 78 11.19 -16.75 56.43
N ALA A 79 11.84 -17.88 56.72
CA ALA A 79 12.49 -18.14 58.01
C ALA A 79 13.73 -17.26 58.23
N ILE A 80 14.53 -17.03 57.19
CA ILE A 80 15.68 -16.10 57.23
C ILE A 80 15.21 -14.68 57.52
N ALA A 81 14.18 -14.22 56.81
CA ALA A 81 13.57 -12.92 57.03
C ALA A 81 12.96 -12.81 58.43
N ARG A 82 12.23 -13.83 58.88
CA ARG A 82 11.67 -13.92 60.23
C ARG A 82 12.75 -13.76 61.29
N LYS A 83 13.85 -14.52 61.22
CA LYS A 83 14.97 -14.41 62.17
C LYS A 83 15.59 -13.01 62.18
N SER A 84 15.72 -12.38 61.01
CA SER A 84 16.24 -11.01 60.88
C SER A 84 15.28 -9.96 61.45
N LEU A 85 13.97 -10.12 61.24
CA LEU A 85 12.93 -9.24 61.80
C LEU A 85 12.80 -9.43 63.32
N GLU A 86 12.77 -10.67 63.82
CA GLU A 86 12.74 -11.01 65.25
C GLU A 86 13.93 -10.41 66.00
N SER A 87 15.14 -10.50 65.42
CA SER A 87 16.33 -9.87 66.00
C SER A 87 16.19 -8.34 66.12
N ARG A 88 15.50 -7.68 65.18
CA ARG A 88 15.25 -6.23 65.23
C ARG A 88 14.13 -5.87 66.20
N LEU A 89 13.14 -6.74 66.35
CA LEU A 89 12.04 -6.60 67.31
C LEU A 89 12.47 -6.86 68.75
N ALA A 90 13.50 -7.68 68.99
CA ALA A 90 14.04 -7.98 70.32
C ALA A 90 14.49 -6.72 71.12
N ALA A 91 14.77 -5.62 70.43
CA ALA A 91 15.10 -4.33 71.06
C ALA A 91 13.87 -3.56 71.61
N GLY A 92 12.66 -4.09 71.44
CA GLY A 92 11.39 -3.49 71.90
C GLY A 92 11.00 -2.21 71.17
N ARG A 93 11.55 -1.97 69.97
CA ARG A 93 11.29 -0.78 69.14
C ARG A 93 10.33 -1.13 68.00
N PRO A 94 9.44 -0.23 67.56
CA PRO A 94 8.56 -0.50 66.42
C PRO A 94 9.36 -0.60 65.11
N LEU A 95 8.98 -1.53 64.24
CA LEU A 95 9.67 -1.78 62.97
C LEU A 95 9.59 -0.55 62.07
N SER A 96 10.74 -0.07 61.56
CA SER A 96 10.77 1.07 60.63
C SER A 96 10.70 0.64 59.16
N GLY A 97 10.28 1.55 58.28
CA GLY A 97 10.34 1.35 56.82
C GLY A 97 11.71 0.91 56.33
N ARG A 98 12.76 1.58 56.82
CA ARG A 98 14.16 1.26 56.53
C ARG A 98 14.54 -0.13 57.04
N ASP A 99 14.01 -0.55 58.19
CA ASP A 99 14.31 -1.86 58.73
C ASP A 99 13.72 -2.98 57.87
N ALA A 100 12.43 -2.85 57.53
CA ALA A 100 11.74 -3.79 56.66
C ALA A 100 12.35 -3.84 55.25
N ALA A 101 12.65 -2.68 54.67
CA ALA A 101 13.30 -2.58 53.36
C ALA A 101 14.66 -3.28 53.35
N ARG A 102 15.48 -3.11 54.41
CA ARG A 102 16.77 -3.78 54.51
C ARG A 102 16.62 -5.30 54.57
N VAL A 103 15.63 -5.82 55.31
CA VAL A 103 15.40 -7.27 55.35
C VAL A 103 14.97 -7.82 53.99
N LEU A 104 14.07 -7.13 53.28
CA LEU A 104 13.68 -7.54 51.92
C LEU A 104 14.86 -7.46 50.95
N GLN A 105 15.68 -6.41 51.02
CA GLN A 105 16.90 -6.28 50.21
C GLN A 105 17.91 -7.37 50.53
N ASP A 106 18.07 -7.77 51.80
CA ASP A 106 18.93 -8.89 52.19
C ASP A 106 18.42 -10.21 51.61
N VAL A 107 17.11 -10.46 51.66
CA VAL A 107 16.48 -11.65 51.06
C VAL A 107 16.67 -11.67 49.54
N ILE A 108 16.39 -10.55 48.86
CA ILE A 108 16.59 -10.41 47.41
C ILE A 108 18.05 -10.64 47.07
N ARG A 109 18.98 -9.99 47.78
CA ARG A 109 20.43 -10.15 47.56
C ARG A 109 20.85 -11.61 47.74
N LEU A 110 20.42 -12.27 48.81
CA LEU A 110 20.74 -13.68 49.05
C LEU A 110 20.21 -14.58 47.94
N LYS A 111 18.97 -14.38 47.50
CA LYS A 111 18.37 -15.14 46.39
C LYS A 111 19.11 -14.88 45.08
N THR A 112 19.40 -13.63 44.74
CA THR A 112 20.16 -13.26 43.54
C THR A 112 21.56 -13.88 43.57
N THR A 113 22.25 -13.87 44.71
CA THR A 113 23.56 -14.52 44.86
C THR A 113 23.45 -16.04 44.73
N GLU A 114 22.42 -16.67 45.32
CA GLU A 114 22.17 -18.11 45.17
C GLU A 114 21.86 -18.49 43.71
N ASP A 115 21.05 -17.71 43.01
CA ASP A 115 20.70 -17.94 41.60
C ASP A 115 21.90 -17.75 40.68
N GLN A 116 22.74 -16.75 40.97
CA GLN A 116 24.01 -16.54 40.27
C GLN A 116 24.96 -17.73 40.49
N ALA A 117 25.11 -18.21 41.73
CA ALA A 117 25.93 -19.38 42.03
C ALA A 117 25.40 -20.66 41.37
N ARG A 118 24.07 -20.85 41.32
CA ARG A 118 23.43 -21.95 40.60
C ARG A 118 23.63 -21.84 39.09
N LEU A 119 23.57 -20.64 38.52
CA LEU A 119 23.87 -20.41 37.11
C LEU A 119 25.33 -20.71 36.79
N GLU A 120 26.26 -20.24 37.61
CA GLU A 120 27.70 -20.54 37.46
C GLU A 120 27.95 -22.05 37.54
N THR A 121 27.30 -22.74 38.48
CA THR A 121 27.37 -24.21 38.58
C THR A 121 26.82 -24.88 37.32
N ARG A 122 25.67 -24.45 36.79
CA ARG A 122 25.10 -24.96 35.53
C ARG A 122 26.06 -24.75 34.36
N LEU A 123 26.68 -23.57 34.24
CA LEU A 123 27.64 -23.27 33.18
C LEU A 123 28.92 -24.10 33.30
N LEU A 124 29.44 -24.30 34.52
CA LEU A 124 30.58 -25.18 34.78
C LEU A 124 30.25 -26.63 34.40
N ASN A 125 29.10 -27.14 34.83
CA ASN A 125 28.66 -28.50 34.50
C ASN A 125 28.50 -28.70 32.99
N VAL A 126 27.96 -27.71 32.28
CA VAL A 126 27.78 -27.79 30.82
C VAL A 126 29.10 -27.67 30.08
N ARG A 127 30.07 -26.88 30.57
CA ARG A 127 31.44 -26.84 30.03
C ARG A 127 32.17 -28.16 30.23
N ASP A 128 32.04 -28.79 31.40
CA ASP A 128 32.59 -30.13 31.67
C ASP A 128 31.95 -31.19 30.78
N GLN A 129 30.62 -31.17 30.62
CA GLN A 129 29.93 -32.05 29.69
C GLN A 129 30.37 -31.81 28.24
N PHE A 130 30.53 -30.56 27.83
CA PHE A 130 31.02 -30.23 26.49
C PHE A 130 32.45 -30.76 26.25
N GLN A 131 33.33 -30.67 27.25
CA GLN A 131 34.67 -31.28 27.18
C GLN A 131 34.59 -32.79 26.97
N LYS A 132 33.68 -33.48 27.67
CA LYS A 132 33.43 -34.92 27.50
C LYS A 132 32.91 -35.24 26.08
N LEU A 133 31.98 -34.45 25.56
CA LEU A 133 31.44 -34.59 24.21
C LEU A 133 32.47 -34.32 23.10
N CYS A 134 33.54 -33.59 23.41
CA CYS A 134 34.64 -33.29 22.49
C CYS A 134 35.86 -34.22 22.65
N ALA A 135 35.89 -35.05 23.71
CA ALA A 135 36.99 -35.96 23.97
C ALA A 135 36.77 -37.29 23.23
N PRO A 136 37.83 -37.94 22.71
CA PRO A 136 37.74 -39.30 22.22
C PRO A 136 37.22 -40.25 23.30
N HIS A 137 36.47 -41.28 22.90
CA HIS A 137 35.99 -42.29 23.84
C HIS A 137 37.15 -43.16 24.35
N ALA A 138 36.94 -43.84 25.48
CA ALA A 138 37.98 -44.62 26.17
C ALA A 138 38.51 -45.82 25.34
N ASP A 139 37.75 -46.28 24.35
CA ASP A 139 38.11 -47.33 23.40
C ASP A 139 38.92 -46.81 22.19
N GLY A 140 39.23 -45.50 22.17
CA GLY A 140 39.96 -44.84 21.09
C GLY A 140 39.08 -44.40 19.92
N SER A 141 37.75 -44.57 20.01
CA SER A 141 36.83 -44.09 18.97
C SER A 141 36.65 -42.56 18.99
N PRO A 142 36.26 -41.93 17.85
CA PRO A 142 36.10 -40.48 17.74
C PRO A 142 35.07 -39.93 18.73
N SER A 143 35.22 -38.66 19.12
CA SER A 143 34.29 -38.01 20.05
C SER A 143 32.84 -37.97 19.55
N ASP A 144 31.87 -37.75 20.44
CA ASP A 144 30.46 -37.55 20.06
C ASP A 144 30.30 -36.41 19.04
N LEU A 145 31.02 -35.31 19.23
CA LEU A 145 31.06 -34.19 18.28
C LEU A 145 31.56 -34.65 16.91
N GLU A 146 32.69 -35.35 16.85
CA GLU A 146 33.29 -35.81 15.58
C GLU A 146 32.40 -36.83 14.88
N THR A 147 31.80 -37.74 15.64
CA THR A 147 30.87 -38.76 15.13
C THR A 147 29.61 -38.11 14.53
N GLN A 148 28.97 -37.20 15.27
CA GLN A 148 27.78 -36.49 14.78
C GLN A 148 28.12 -35.57 13.61
N MET A 149 29.26 -34.88 13.65
CA MET A 149 29.73 -34.03 12.56
C MET A 149 29.99 -34.86 11.30
N ALA A 150 30.74 -35.95 11.40
CA ALA A 150 31.05 -36.82 10.26
C ALA A 150 29.76 -37.37 9.62
N ALA A 151 28.84 -37.89 10.43
CA ALA A 151 27.57 -38.42 9.96
C ALA A 151 26.71 -37.35 9.25
N ARG A 152 26.63 -36.13 9.80
CA ARG A 152 25.86 -35.03 9.18
C ARG A 152 26.54 -34.50 7.92
N ARG A 153 27.87 -34.32 7.92
CA ARG A 153 28.62 -33.89 6.75
C ARG A 153 28.50 -34.87 5.60
N GLN A 154 28.64 -36.17 5.89
CA GLN A 154 28.41 -37.22 4.91
C GLN A 154 27.00 -37.15 4.31
N ARG A 155 25.98 -36.94 5.15
CA ARG A 155 24.59 -36.80 4.70
C ARG A 155 24.37 -35.60 3.79
N PHE A 156 25.13 -34.51 3.96
CA PHE A 156 25.09 -33.33 3.10
C PHE A 156 26.11 -33.37 1.94
N GLY A 157 26.82 -34.49 1.76
CA GLY A 157 27.87 -34.62 0.73
C GLY A 157 29.04 -33.66 0.91
N LEU A 158 29.30 -33.20 2.14
CA LEU A 158 30.42 -32.33 2.46
C LEU A 158 31.70 -33.14 2.68
N PRO A 159 32.88 -32.62 2.28
CA PRO A 159 34.15 -33.27 2.59
C PRO A 159 34.39 -33.31 4.12
N PRO A 160 35.31 -34.16 4.61
CA PRO A 160 35.72 -34.13 6.02
C PRO A 160 36.08 -32.71 6.47
N ALA A 161 35.70 -32.35 7.69
CA ALA A 161 35.94 -31.01 8.21
C ALA A 161 37.45 -30.72 8.32
N THR A 162 37.88 -29.52 7.93
CA THR A 162 39.23 -29.05 8.23
C THR A 162 39.38 -28.78 9.73
N ALA A 163 40.61 -28.65 10.22
CA ALA A 163 40.86 -28.30 11.63
C ALA A 163 40.19 -26.97 12.05
N GLU A 164 40.20 -25.98 11.14
CA GLU A 164 39.53 -24.70 11.34
C GLU A 164 38.00 -24.84 11.41
N GLN A 165 37.41 -25.65 10.53
CA GLN A 165 35.98 -25.93 10.56
C GLN A 165 35.60 -26.64 11.85
N LEU A 166 36.34 -27.68 12.25
CA LEU A 166 36.12 -28.39 13.51
C LEU A 166 36.14 -27.44 14.72
N GLN A 167 37.06 -26.48 14.74
CA GLN A 167 37.09 -25.44 15.76
C GLN A 167 35.82 -24.56 15.73
N GLY A 168 35.35 -24.19 14.54
CA GLY A 168 34.08 -23.49 14.38
C GLY A 168 32.86 -24.28 14.88
N TYR A 169 32.82 -25.60 14.69
CA TYR A 169 31.78 -26.47 15.28
C TYR A 169 31.86 -26.47 16.80
N ARG A 170 33.07 -26.57 17.38
CA ARG A 170 33.27 -26.54 18.83
C ARG A 170 32.77 -25.23 19.45
N GLU A 171 33.13 -24.09 18.85
CA GLU A 171 32.71 -22.77 19.35
C GLU A 171 31.20 -22.56 19.27
N THR A 172 30.58 -23.01 18.17
CA THR A 172 29.12 -22.90 17.97
C THR A 172 28.38 -23.79 18.97
N ALA A 173 28.78 -25.06 19.08
CA ALA A 173 28.18 -26.02 19.99
C ALA A 173 28.30 -25.58 21.46
N LEU A 174 29.46 -25.10 21.89
CA LEU A 174 29.65 -24.59 23.25
C LEU A 174 28.74 -23.39 23.52
N ARG A 175 28.67 -22.44 22.58
CA ARG A 175 27.80 -21.26 22.72
C ARG A 175 26.34 -21.65 22.86
N ASP A 176 25.86 -22.58 22.04
CA ASP A 176 24.46 -23.04 22.04
C ASP A 176 24.13 -23.82 23.32
N LEU A 177 25.05 -24.68 23.78
CA LEU A 177 24.94 -25.41 25.04
C LEU A 177 24.88 -24.46 26.24
N GLU A 178 25.77 -23.47 26.32
CA GLU A 178 25.70 -22.46 27.38
C GLU A 178 24.41 -21.63 27.32
N ALA A 179 23.93 -21.30 26.12
CA ALA A 179 22.66 -20.60 25.94
C ALA A 179 21.47 -21.45 26.42
N ARG A 180 21.48 -22.77 26.17
CA ARG A 180 20.46 -23.70 26.69
C ARG A 180 20.56 -23.83 28.22
N ALA A 181 21.76 -23.89 28.77
CA ALA A 181 22.02 -23.94 30.21
C ALA A 181 21.53 -22.69 30.96
N ARG A 182 21.65 -21.51 30.33
CA ARG A 182 21.14 -20.24 30.89
C ARG A 182 19.61 -20.20 30.96
N ARG A 183 18.93 -20.92 30.08
CA ARG A 183 17.45 -20.96 29.98
C ARG A 183 16.82 -22.10 30.79
N ALA A 184 17.55 -23.19 31.02
CA ALA A 184 17.04 -24.34 31.75
C ALA A 184 17.09 -24.11 33.27
N ASP A 185 16.06 -24.50 34.01
CA ASP A 185 16.04 -24.36 35.50
C ASP A 185 16.91 -25.41 36.22
N HIS A 186 17.44 -26.39 35.50
CA HIS A 186 18.31 -27.46 35.98
C HIS A 186 19.67 -27.49 35.27
N SER A 187 20.61 -28.29 35.78
CA SER A 187 21.81 -28.64 35.01
C SER A 187 21.41 -29.61 33.91
N LEU A 188 21.82 -29.32 32.68
CA LEU A 188 21.52 -30.21 31.55
C LEU A 188 22.03 -31.63 31.84
N THR A 189 21.20 -32.60 31.55
CA THR A 189 21.57 -34.02 31.60
C THR A 189 22.49 -34.36 30.42
N PRO A 190 23.29 -35.44 30.50
CA PRO A 190 24.12 -35.87 29.37
C PRO A 190 23.31 -36.07 28.07
N ALA A 191 22.08 -36.58 28.17
CA ALA A 191 21.19 -36.76 27.02
C ALA A 191 20.73 -35.42 26.41
N GLU A 192 20.34 -34.44 27.24
CA GLU A 192 19.97 -33.11 26.77
C GLU A 192 21.15 -32.37 26.12
N SER A 193 22.36 -32.54 26.66
CA SER A 193 23.58 -31.97 26.10
C SER A 193 23.97 -32.63 24.77
N LEU A 194 23.81 -33.95 24.64
CA LEU A 194 24.04 -34.67 23.39
C LEU A 194 23.01 -34.31 22.30
N ASP A 195 21.75 -34.12 22.66
CA ASP A 195 20.69 -33.63 21.77
C ASP A 195 20.99 -32.20 21.28
N ALA A 196 21.33 -31.30 22.20
CA ALA A 196 21.69 -29.92 21.88
C ALA A 196 22.93 -29.84 20.97
N LEU A 197 23.94 -30.70 21.22
CA LEU A 197 25.09 -30.87 20.34
C LEU A 197 24.66 -31.27 18.93
N GLY A 198 23.79 -32.28 18.82
CA GLY A 198 23.32 -32.79 17.53
C GLY A 198 22.56 -31.77 16.72
N GLU A 199 21.75 -30.94 17.37
CA GLU A 199 21.05 -29.85 16.72
C GLU A 199 22.00 -28.72 16.28
N SER A 200 22.96 -28.35 17.13
CA SER A 200 23.98 -27.33 16.79
C SER A 200 24.84 -27.77 15.60
N VAL A 201 25.32 -29.02 15.63
CA VAL A 201 26.08 -29.63 14.52
C VAL A 201 25.22 -29.69 13.26
N ARG A 202 23.95 -30.09 13.35
CA ARG A 202 23.04 -30.13 12.19
C ARG A 202 22.88 -28.74 11.57
N MET A 203 22.62 -27.72 12.36
CA MET A 203 22.41 -26.35 11.90
C MET A 203 23.67 -25.76 11.28
N LYS A 204 24.84 -25.98 11.90
CA LYS A 204 26.12 -25.54 11.35
C LYS A 204 26.47 -26.26 10.03
N THR A 205 26.22 -27.55 9.95
CA THR A 205 26.44 -28.33 8.71
C THR A 205 25.52 -27.85 7.58
N LEU A 206 24.24 -27.58 7.89
CA LEU A 206 23.31 -27.02 6.91
C LEU A 206 23.74 -25.62 6.43
N GLN A 207 24.28 -24.79 7.33
CA GLN A 207 24.82 -23.48 6.97
C GLN A 207 25.97 -23.61 5.96
N GLU A 208 26.91 -24.53 6.20
CA GLU A 208 28.04 -24.77 5.29
C GLU A 208 27.59 -25.35 3.96
N ALA A 209 26.61 -26.26 3.95
CA ALA A 209 26.04 -26.79 2.72
C ALA A 209 25.38 -25.68 1.87
N LYS A 210 24.58 -24.80 2.51
CA LYS A 210 24.01 -23.63 1.86
C LYS A 210 25.07 -22.68 1.31
N ALA A 211 26.14 -22.42 2.07
CA ALA A 211 27.24 -21.57 1.62
C ALA A 211 27.94 -22.14 0.38
N GLY A 212 28.13 -23.46 0.31
CA GLY A 212 28.68 -24.12 -0.89
C GLY A 212 27.78 -23.93 -2.12
N ILE A 213 26.47 -24.06 -1.96
CA ILE A 213 25.50 -23.81 -3.05
C ILE A 213 25.54 -22.35 -3.49
N THR A 214 25.56 -21.41 -2.55
CA THR A 214 25.68 -19.97 -2.85
C THR A 214 26.95 -19.69 -3.65
N ALA A 215 28.10 -20.20 -3.21
CA ALA A 215 29.37 -19.98 -3.89
C ALA A 215 29.36 -20.52 -5.34
N MET A 216 28.75 -21.70 -5.56
CA MET A 216 28.63 -22.26 -6.91
C MET A 216 27.65 -21.47 -7.78
N ALA A 217 26.54 -20.99 -7.21
CA ALA A 217 25.60 -20.12 -7.92
C ALA A 217 26.26 -18.79 -8.32
N GLU A 218 27.03 -18.17 -7.42
CA GLU A 218 27.80 -16.96 -7.69
C GLU A 218 28.86 -17.19 -8.79
N GLN A 219 29.54 -18.33 -8.77
CA GLN A 219 30.56 -18.64 -9.77
C GLN A 219 29.99 -18.72 -11.20
N VAL A 220 28.78 -19.24 -11.38
CA VAL A 220 28.11 -19.27 -12.69
C VAL A 220 27.34 -17.98 -13.01
N SER A 221 27.09 -17.15 -11.98
CA SER A 221 26.35 -15.90 -12.11
C SER A 221 27.22 -14.63 -12.20
N GLY A 222 28.54 -14.81 -11.98
CA GLY A 222 29.54 -13.75 -11.96
C GLY A 222 29.85 -13.16 -13.35
N GLU A 223 30.91 -12.36 -13.40
CA GLU A 223 31.40 -11.70 -14.60
C GLU A 223 32.37 -12.59 -15.40
N GLY A 224 32.58 -12.24 -16.67
CA GLY A 224 33.54 -12.92 -17.56
C GLY A 224 32.89 -13.84 -18.61
N PRO A 225 33.72 -14.53 -19.41
CA PRO A 225 33.26 -15.28 -20.60
C PRO A 225 32.35 -16.47 -20.29
N SER A 226 32.41 -16.99 -19.06
CA SER A 226 31.57 -18.09 -18.57
C SER A 226 30.50 -17.60 -17.57
N GLY A 227 30.39 -16.29 -17.38
CA GLY A 227 29.46 -15.64 -16.46
C GLY A 227 28.05 -15.49 -17.02
N PHE A 228 27.13 -14.97 -16.21
CA PHE A 228 25.70 -14.93 -16.53
C PHE A 228 25.40 -14.18 -17.83
N MET A 229 25.88 -12.93 -17.94
CA MET A 229 25.58 -12.07 -19.10
C MET A 229 26.17 -12.62 -20.40
N ALA A 230 27.34 -13.26 -20.35
CA ALA A 230 27.94 -13.90 -21.52
C ALA A 230 27.12 -15.10 -22.01
N ARG A 231 26.62 -15.93 -21.07
CA ARG A 231 25.74 -17.07 -21.37
C ARG A 231 24.40 -16.60 -21.94
N LEU A 232 23.79 -15.59 -21.31
CA LEU A 232 22.54 -14.99 -21.78
C LEU A 232 22.70 -14.41 -23.19
N GLY A 233 23.73 -13.59 -23.42
CA GLY A 233 24.01 -13.01 -24.73
C GLY A 233 24.32 -14.04 -25.81
N ALA A 234 24.94 -15.18 -25.46
CA ALA A 234 25.13 -16.29 -26.39
C ALA A 234 23.81 -17.01 -26.73
N ALA A 235 22.97 -17.27 -25.72
CA ALA A 235 21.66 -17.91 -25.91
C ALA A 235 20.72 -17.03 -26.76
N MET A 236 20.66 -15.73 -26.49
CA MET A 236 19.87 -14.77 -27.27
C MET A 236 20.34 -14.69 -28.72
N ARG A 237 21.66 -14.56 -28.97
CA ARG A 237 22.23 -14.54 -30.33
C ARG A 237 21.89 -15.80 -31.13
N THR A 238 21.88 -16.97 -30.48
CA THR A 238 21.53 -18.24 -31.12
C THR A 238 20.08 -18.25 -31.63
N ARG A 239 19.20 -17.49 -30.98
CA ARG A 239 17.79 -17.32 -31.38
C ARG A 239 17.54 -16.06 -32.22
N GLY A 240 18.58 -15.31 -32.59
CA GLY A 240 18.42 -14.05 -33.32
C GLY A 240 17.80 -12.91 -32.50
N LEU A 241 17.81 -13.02 -31.17
CA LEU A 241 17.25 -12.04 -30.25
C LEU A 241 18.32 -11.05 -29.78
N ALA A 242 17.91 -9.82 -29.47
CA ALA A 242 18.76 -8.76 -28.95
C ALA A 242 18.02 -7.97 -27.86
N GLY A 243 18.77 -7.36 -26.95
CA GLY A 243 18.23 -6.54 -25.87
C GLY A 243 19.02 -6.72 -24.58
N ASP A 244 19.09 -5.67 -23.79
CA ASP A 244 19.71 -5.69 -22.46
C ASP A 244 18.63 -5.96 -21.41
N ILE A 245 19.01 -6.69 -20.35
CA ILE A 245 18.13 -6.93 -19.21
C ILE A 245 18.37 -5.89 -18.12
N SER A 246 17.31 -5.54 -17.38
CA SER A 246 17.47 -4.67 -16.21
C SER A 246 18.27 -5.37 -15.09
N PRO A 247 18.92 -4.62 -14.17
CA PRO A 247 19.54 -5.20 -12.99
C PRO A 247 18.58 -6.04 -12.16
N ALA A 248 17.32 -5.60 -12.01
CA ALA A 248 16.31 -6.34 -11.27
C ALA A 248 15.99 -7.69 -11.91
N THR A 249 15.91 -7.74 -13.24
CA THR A 249 15.70 -8.99 -14.01
C THR A 249 16.89 -9.93 -13.87
N ARG A 250 18.12 -9.40 -13.93
CA ARG A 250 19.34 -10.18 -13.70
C ARG A 250 19.30 -10.83 -12.32
N ASP A 251 19.06 -10.04 -11.28
CA ASP A 251 19.08 -10.50 -9.90
C ASP A 251 17.99 -11.57 -9.66
N ALA A 252 16.81 -11.40 -10.23
CA ALA A 252 15.73 -12.38 -10.17
C ALA A 252 16.09 -13.72 -10.85
N LEU A 253 16.76 -13.67 -12.01
CA LEU A 253 17.23 -14.87 -12.71
C LEU A 253 18.37 -15.57 -11.95
N VAL A 254 19.31 -14.81 -11.39
CA VAL A 254 20.38 -15.34 -10.54
C VAL A 254 19.82 -15.99 -9.28
N GLN A 255 18.85 -15.35 -8.62
CA GLN A 255 18.15 -15.94 -7.48
C GLN A 255 17.43 -17.24 -7.88
N THR A 256 16.85 -17.30 -9.08
CA THR A 256 16.22 -18.52 -9.60
C THR A 256 17.24 -19.66 -9.78
N ILE A 257 18.47 -19.36 -10.18
CA ILE A 257 19.56 -20.34 -10.25
C ILE A 257 19.87 -20.87 -8.84
N HIS A 258 20.02 -19.98 -7.87
CA HIS A 258 20.27 -20.33 -6.47
C HIS A 258 19.15 -21.23 -5.90
N ASP A 259 17.89 -20.83 -6.09
CA ASP A 259 16.73 -21.56 -5.58
C ASP A 259 16.63 -22.96 -6.20
N LYS A 260 16.89 -23.08 -7.52
CA LYS A 260 16.88 -24.37 -8.21
C LYS A 260 18.02 -25.28 -7.75
N LEU A 261 19.21 -24.73 -7.51
CA LEU A 261 20.32 -25.50 -6.94
C LEU A 261 19.99 -25.93 -5.50
N THR A 262 19.46 -25.02 -4.68
CA THR A 262 19.03 -25.31 -3.31
C THR A 262 17.98 -26.43 -3.28
N ALA A 263 16.93 -26.33 -4.10
CA ALA A 263 15.89 -27.36 -4.18
C ALA A 263 16.46 -28.72 -4.58
N ARG A 264 17.33 -28.73 -5.60
CA ARG A 264 17.95 -29.95 -6.13
C ARG A 264 18.96 -30.59 -5.17
N CYS A 265 19.75 -29.79 -4.46
CA CYS A 265 20.91 -30.25 -3.70
C CYS A 265 20.69 -30.31 -2.19
N LEU A 266 19.61 -29.72 -1.67
CA LEU A 266 19.27 -29.77 -0.23
C LEU A 266 17.89 -30.35 0.07
N TYR A 267 16.91 -30.19 -0.82
CA TYR A 267 15.53 -30.60 -0.55
C TYR A 267 15.12 -31.89 -1.24
N ASP A 268 15.81 -32.28 -2.31
CA ASP A 268 15.67 -33.62 -2.89
C ASP A 268 16.43 -34.64 -2.04
N SER A 269 15.68 -35.48 -1.31
CA SER A 269 16.26 -36.51 -0.43
C SER A 269 17.15 -37.51 -1.17
N ASN A 270 16.96 -37.68 -2.47
CA ASN A 270 17.72 -38.62 -3.29
C ASN A 270 19.00 -37.99 -3.86
N ASN A 271 19.19 -36.68 -3.68
CA ASN A 271 20.22 -35.91 -4.37
C ASN A 271 20.83 -34.83 -3.47
N ILE A 272 21.08 -35.15 -2.19
CA ILE A 272 21.70 -34.23 -1.24
C ILE A 272 23.23 -34.26 -1.40
N HIS A 273 23.81 -33.21 -1.96
CA HIS A 273 25.26 -33.04 -2.13
C HIS A 273 25.64 -31.58 -2.38
N GLN A 274 26.94 -31.25 -2.35
CA GLN A 274 27.39 -29.96 -2.87
C GLN A 274 27.38 -29.96 -4.40
N PRO A 275 26.73 -28.98 -5.06
CA PRO A 275 26.68 -28.95 -6.51
C PRO A 275 28.09 -28.76 -7.09
N THR A 276 28.37 -29.48 -8.17
CA THR A 276 29.58 -29.23 -8.96
C THR A 276 29.41 -28.02 -9.86
N LEU A 277 30.52 -27.44 -10.35
CA LEU A 277 30.47 -26.34 -11.33
C LEU A 277 29.69 -26.73 -12.61
N ALA A 278 29.79 -27.99 -13.05
CA ALA A 278 29.08 -28.50 -14.22
C ALA A 278 27.56 -28.56 -13.99
N GLU A 279 27.13 -29.01 -12.80
CA GLU A 279 25.71 -29.00 -12.41
C GLU A 279 25.18 -27.57 -12.28
N ALA A 280 25.94 -26.67 -11.63
CA ALA A 280 25.59 -25.26 -11.53
C ALA A 280 25.45 -24.61 -12.92
N ALA A 281 26.38 -24.89 -13.84
CA ALA A 281 26.32 -24.42 -15.21
C ALA A 281 25.08 -24.95 -15.94
N THR A 282 24.75 -26.24 -15.77
CA THR A 282 23.55 -26.85 -16.36
C THR A 282 22.26 -26.20 -15.85
N VAL A 283 22.19 -25.90 -14.55
CA VAL A 283 21.04 -25.19 -13.97
C VAL A 283 20.95 -23.76 -14.50
N ALA A 284 22.09 -23.05 -14.56
CA ALA A 284 22.16 -21.70 -15.11
C ALA A 284 21.71 -21.66 -16.58
N ASP A 285 22.23 -22.54 -17.42
CA ASP A 285 21.90 -22.64 -18.83
C ASP A 285 20.41 -22.99 -19.03
N LYS A 286 19.82 -23.81 -18.15
CA LYS A 286 18.38 -24.10 -18.17
C LYS A 286 17.53 -22.89 -17.78
N VAL A 287 17.91 -22.13 -16.76
CA VAL A 287 17.21 -20.89 -16.36
C VAL A 287 17.27 -19.86 -17.49
N ILE A 288 18.45 -19.65 -18.06
CA ILE A 288 18.66 -18.74 -19.19
C ILE A 288 17.85 -19.20 -20.40
N SER A 289 17.91 -20.49 -20.75
CA SER A 289 17.16 -21.04 -21.88
C SER A 289 15.65 -20.87 -21.71
N ASN A 290 15.12 -21.03 -20.50
CA ASN A 290 13.70 -20.81 -20.21
C ASN A 290 13.29 -19.33 -20.37
N PHE A 291 14.15 -18.41 -19.95
CA PHE A 291 13.92 -16.97 -20.12
C PHE A 291 14.02 -16.55 -21.59
N VAL A 292 15.03 -17.03 -22.31
CA VAL A 292 15.18 -16.80 -23.77
C VAL A 292 14.01 -17.40 -24.54
N ALA A 293 13.49 -18.56 -24.13
CA ALA A 293 12.29 -19.14 -24.72
C ALA A 293 11.05 -18.23 -24.55
N ALA A 294 10.96 -17.46 -23.47
CA ALA A 294 9.87 -16.48 -23.30
C ALA A 294 9.95 -15.35 -24.34
N LEU A 295 11.14 -14.81 -24.59
CA LEU A 295 11.38 -13.81 -25.63
C LEU A 295 11.13 -14.36 -27.04
N ASP A 296 11.56 -15.60 -27.27
CA ASP A 296 11.36 -16.33 -28.53
C ASP A 296 9.87 -16.58 -28.82
N THR A 297 9.08 -16.90 -27.79
CA THR A 297 7.61 -16.99 -27.89
C THR A 297 7.00 -15.69 -28.40
N VAL A 298 7.43 -14.53 -27.88
CA VAL A 298 6.93 -13.22 -28.34
C VAL A 298 7.35 -12.95 -29.79
N GLU A 299 8.61 -13.23 -30.14
CA GLU A 299 9.13 -13.03 -31.50
C GLU A 299 8.30 -13.80 -32.54
N HIS A 300 7.90 -15.03 -32.20
CA HIS A 300 7.15 -15.92 -33.08
C HIS A 300 5.63 -15.86 -32.87
N ALA A 301 5.12 -14.96 -32.02
CA ALA A 301 3.69 -14.81 -31.81
C ALA A 301 2.97 -14.46 -33.14
N PRO A 302 1.99 -15.27 -33.58
CA PRO A 302 1.29 -15.05 -34.83
C PRO A 302 0.35 -13.85 -34.71
N ALA A 303 0.08 -13.17 -35.84
CA ALA A 303 -0.86 -12.04 -35.92
C ALA A 303 -0.55 -10.81 -35.05
N MET A 304 0.62 -10.76 -34.39
CA MET A 304 1.03 -9.63 -33.56
C MET A 304 1.86 -8.61 -34.36
N PRO A 305 1.54 -7.30 -34.30
CA PRO A 305 2.35 -6.24 -34.91
C PRO A 305 3.79 -6.22 -34.40
N ARG A 306 4.75 -5.85 -35.26
CA ARG A 306 6.18 -5.82 -34.91
C ARG A 306 6.49 -4.89 -33.74
N GLU A 307 5.82 -3.76 -33.66
CA GLU A 307 5.94 -2.81 -32.54
C GLU A 307 5.44 -3.41 -31.23
N ALA A 308 4.31 -4.12 -31.27
CA ALA A 308 3.77 -4.81 -30.10
C ALA A 308 4.72 -5.89 -29.57
N LYS A 309 5.35 -6.68 -30.47
CA LYS A 309 6.37 -7.67 -30.11
C LYS A 309 7.56 -7.02 -29.41
N ARG A 310 8.05 -5.89 -29.93
CA ARG A 310 9.15 -5.13 -29.34
C ARG A 310 8.80 -4.66 -27.93
N ILE A 311 7.62 -4.05 -27.74
CA ILE A 311 7.17 -3.57 -26.43
C ILE A 311 7.07 -4.72 -25.42
N LEU A 312 6.55 -5.88 -25.84
CA LEU A 312 6.46 -7.05 -24.99
C LEU A 312 7.82 -7.64 -24.61
N GLN A 313 8.75 -7.75 -25.57
CA GLN A 313 10.12 -8.17 -25.29
C GLN A 313 10.78 -7.22 -24.30
N ASP A 314 10.63 -5.91 -24.50
CA ASP A 314 11.11 -4.89 -23.58
C ASP A 314 10.51 -5.07 -22.16
N GLU A 315 9.20 -5.29 -22.03
CA GLU A 315 8.56 -5.57 -20.72
C GLU A 315 9.13 -6.83 -20.04
N ILE A 316 9.40 -7.89 -20.82
CA ILE A 316 9.99 -9.13 -20.29
C ILE A 316 11.43 -8.91 -19.84
N LEU A 317 12.23 -8.18 -20.63
CA LEU A 317 13.64 -7.86 -20.35
C LEU A 317 13.80 -6.98 -19.09
N HIS A 318 12.76 -6.25 -18.70
CA HIS A 318 12.77 -5.33 -17.56
C HIS A 318 11.82 -5.76 -16.42
N SER A 319 11.25 -6.96 -16.51
CA SER A 319 10.41 -7.52 -15.46
C SER A 319 11.24 -7.83 -14.20
N SER A 320 10.75 -7.43 -13.04
CA SER A 320 11.37 -7.75 -11.74
C SER A 320 11.21 -9.21 -11.33
N LYS A 321 10.49 -10.01 -12.13
CA LYS A 321 10.28 -11.44 -11.93
C LYS A 321 10.53 -12.21 -13.23
N PRO A 322 11.08 -13.45 -13.15
CA PRO A 322 11.33 -14.26 -14.33
C PRO A 322 10.03 -14.58 -15.07
N VAL A 323 10.04 -14.40 -16.39
CA VAL A 323 8.93 -14.78 -17.27
C VAL A 323 9.33 -16.05 -18.02
N ASN A 324 8.44 -17.03 -18.04
CA ASN A 324 8.63 -18.25 -18.82
C ASN A 324 7.81 -18.22 -20.13
N ALA A 325 8.02 -19.20 -21.00
CA ALA A 325 7.34 -19.28 -22.30
C ALA A 325 5.81 -19.35 -22.21
N ALA A 326 5.25 -20.04 -21.21
CA ALA A 326 3.80 -20.12 -21.03
C ALA A 326 3.19 -18.77 -20.62
N MET A 327 3.86 -18.07 -19.70
CA MET A 327 3.48 -16.71 -19.31
C MET A 327 3.58 -15.73 -20.48
N ALA A 328 4.67 -15.79 -21.27
CA ALA A 328 4.83 -14.96 -22.46
C ALA A 328 3.74 -15.23 -23.50
N GLN A 329 3.36 -16.50 -23.71
CA GLN A 329 2.23 -16.85 -24.58
C GLN A 329 0.93 -16.25 -24.06
N ALA A 330 0.63 -16.38 -22.76
CA ALA A 330 -0.59 -15.81 -22.16
C ALA A 330 -0.65 -14.28 -22.30
N ILE A 331 0.48 -13.59 -22.15
CA ILE A 331 0.56 -12.15 -22.41
C ILE A 331 0.25 -11.87 -23.88
N CYS A 332 0.85 -12.63 -24.81
CA CYS A 332 0.61 -12.45 -26.24
C CYS A 332 -0.86 -12.66 -26.62
N ASP A 333 -1.51 -13.67 -26.02
CA ASP A 333 -2.90 -14.02 -26.26
C ASP A 333 -3.86 -12.88 -25.84
N ALA A 334 -3.52 -12.11 -24.79
CA ALA A 334 -4.44 -11.15 -24.19
C ALA A 334 -4.11 -9.66 -24.45
N VAL A 335 -2.89 -9.32 -24.88
CA VAL A 335 -2.42 -7.92 -24.93
C VAL A 335 -3.24 -7.02 -25.86
N LEU A 336 -3.70 -7.54 -27.00
CA LEU A 336 -4.44 -6.74 -27.98
C LEU A 336 -5.84 -6.38 -27.49
N ASP A 337 -6.56 -7.33 -26.86
CA ASP A 337 -7.87 -7.07 -26.26
C ASP A 337 -7.74 -6.17 -25.02
N THR A 338 -6.65 -6.32 -24.26
CA THR A 338 -6.33 -5.42 -23.14
C THR A 338 -6.08 -3.99 -23.65
N GLY A 339 -5.31 -3.84 -24.74
CA GLY A 339 -5.06 -2.56 -25.40
C GLY A 339 -6.32 -1.95 -25.99
N ARG A 340 -7.24 -2.77 -26.54
CA ARG A 340 -8.55 -2.29 -27.01
C ARG A 340 -9.41 -1.77 -25.87
N PHE A 341 -9.50 -2.52 -24.76
CA PHE A 341 -10.21 -2.07 -23.57
C PHE A 341 -9.64 -0.75 -23.02
N LEU A 342 -8.31 -0.66 -22.86
CA LEU A 342 -7.62 0.55 -22.42
C LEU A 342 -7.83 1.74 -23.36
N ARG A 343 -7.84 1.49 -24.68
CA ARG A 343 -8.15 2.53 -25.67
C ARG A 343 -9.57 3.05 -25.45
N THR A 344 -10.56 2.15 -25.39
CA THR A 344 -11.95 2.54 -25.16
C THR A 344 -12.13 3.27 -23.83
N LEU A 345 -11.44 2.83 -22.77
CA LEU A 345 -11.46 3.48 -21.46
C LEU A 345 -10.93 4.93 -21.50
N THR A 346 -10.01 5.24 -22.41
CA THR A 346 -9.33 6.54 -22.51
C THR A 346 -9.87 7.41 -23.66
N LEU A 347 -10.89 6.95 -24.40
CA LEU A 347 -11.58 7.74 -25.42
C LEU A 347 -12.56 8.74 -24.81
N ALA A 348 -12.66 9.94 -25.40
CA ALA A 348 -13.60 10.97 -24.96
C ALA A 348 -15.07 10.57 -25.21
N GLU A 349 -15.32 9.87 -26.31
CA GLU A 349 -16.65 9.47 -26.78
C GLU A 349 -17.04 8.05 -26.33
N ALA A 350 -16.33 7.50 -25.34
CA ALA A 350 -16.61 6.18 -24.83
C ALA A 350 -18.02 6.12 -24.25
N THR A 351 -18.78 5.08 -24.60
CA THR A 351 -20.10 4.82 -24.03
C THR A 351 -20.02 3.70 -23.00
N PRO A 352 -20.90 3.68 -21.98
CA PRO A 352 -20.92 2.57 -21.00
C PRO A 352 -21.07 1.19 -21.66
N ALA A 353 -21.94 1.07 -22.66
CA ALA A 353 -22.15 -0.18 -23.37
C ALA A 353 -20.92 -0.61 -24.19
N GLY A 354 -20.27 0.34 -24.88
CA GLY A 354 -19.04 0.08 -25.62
C GLY A 354 -17.90 -0.36 -24.71
N LEU A 355 -17.73 0.32 -23.57
CA LEU A 355 -16.72 0.01 -22.57
C LEU A 355 -16.97 -1.37 -21.94
N LYS A 356 -18.21 -1.69 -21.55
CA LYS A 356 -18.59 -3.00 -20.99
C LYS A 356 -18.29 -4.15 -21.96
N ARG A 357 -18.64 -4.00 -23.24
CA ARG A 357 -18.37 -5.01 -24.27
C ARG A 357 -16.87 -5.28 -24.43
N ASP A 358 -16.08 -4.22 -24.49
CA ASP A 358 -14.63 -4.36 -24.67
C ASP A 358 -13.97 -4.90 -23.38
N PHE A 359 -14.48 -4.54 -22.19
CA PHE A 359 -14.09 -5.15 -20.92
C PHE A 359 -14.42 -6.65 -20.86
N ASP A 360 -15.62 -7.05 -21.27
CA ASP A 360 -16.02 -8.47 -21.25
C ASP A 360 -15.14 -9.31 -22.16
N THR A 361 -14.79 -8.76 -23.34
CA THR A 361 -13.84 -9.39 -24.26
C THR A 361 -12.47 -9.55 -23.60
N TYR A 362 -11.93 -8.46 -23.04
CA TYR A 362 -10.67 -8.50 -22.27
C TYR A 362 -10.71 -9.54 -21.14
N ALA A 363 -11.77 -9.54 -20.33
CA ALA A 363 -11.90 -10.42 -19.18
C ALA A 363 -11.96 -11.90 -19.59
N GLN A 364 -12.69 -12.21 -20.67
CA GLN A 364 -12.77 -13.55 -21.25
C GLN A 364 -11.43 -14.00 -21.81
N THR A 365 -10.77 -13.16 -22.62
CA THR A 365 -9.47 -13.48 -23.22
C THR A 365 -8.40 -13.68 -22.16
N MET A 366 -8.31 -12.80 -21.15
CA MET A 366 -7.35 -12.92 -20.05
C MET A 366 -7.60 -14.16 -19.19
N HIS A 367 -8.88 -14.52 -18.96
CA HIS A 367 -9.22 -15.75 -18.28
C HIS A 367 -8.74 -16.96 -19.08
N ALA A 368 -9.14 -17.08 -20.36
CA ALA A 368 -8.71 -18.17 -21.24
C ALA A 368 -7.18 -18.24 -21.42
N ALA A 369 -6.49 -17.09 -21.38
CA ALA A 369 -5.05 -17.02 -21.47
C ALA A 369 -4.35 -17.58 -20.22
N THR A 370 -5.00 -17.58 -19.05
CA THR A 370 -4.40 -17.99 -17.78
C THR A 370 -4.95 -19.31 -17.23
N THR A 371 -6.13 -19.74 -17.67
CA THR A 371 -6.80 -20.96 -17.20
C THR A 371 -7.04 -21.99 -18.30
N GLN A 372 -7.18 -23.25 -17.87
CA GLN A 372 -7.67 -24.36 -18.66
C GLN A 372 -9.21 -24.41 -18.62
N PRO A 373 -9.86 -25.16 -19.54
CA PRO A 373 -11.32 -25.28 -19.57
C PRO A 373 -11.97 -25.83 -18.29
N ASP A 374 -11.21 -26.55 -17.46
CA ASP A 374 -11.64 -27.08 -16.16
C ASP A 374 -11.53 -26.04 -15.02
N GLY A 375 -11.08 -24.82 -15.32
CA GLY A 375 -10.90 -23.72 -14.37
C GLY A 375 -9.54 -23.70 -13.67
N MET A 376 -8.68 -24.71 -13.88
CA MET A 376 -7.34 -24.76 -13.30
C MET A 376 -6.39 -23.81 -14.05
N LEU A 377 -5.33 -23.34 -13.38
CA LEU A 377 -4.32 -22.52 -14.05
C LEU A 377 -3.54 -23.33 -15.09
N ARG A 378 -3.16 -22.69 -16.20
CA ARG A 378 -2.38 -23.33 -17.26
C ARG A 378 -1.00 -23.78 -16.73
N PRO A 379 -0.46 -24.91 -17.23
CA PRO A 379 0.90 -25.35 -16.91
C PRO A 379 1.93 -24.24 -17.17
N GLY A 380 2.84 -24.05 -16.22
CA GLY A 380 3.80 -22.93 -16.24
C GLY A 380 3.24 -21.58 -15.76
N ILE A 381 1.96 -21.51 -15.37
CA ILE A 381 1.31 -20.37 -14.71
C ILE A 381 0.57 -20.85 -13.46
N GLU A 382 1.04 -21.93 -12.84
CA GLU A 382 0.31 -22.70 -11.83
C GLU A 382 0.11 -21.97 -10.49
N GLY A 383 0.81 -20.85 -10.27
CA GLY A 383 0.72 -20.06 -9.05
C GLY A 383 -0.01 -18.72 -9.24
N GLY A 384 -0.61 -18.24 -8.14
CA GLY A 384 -1.20 -16.90 -8.06
C GLY A 384 -0.21 -15.77 -8.42
N PRO A 385 1.06 -15.80 -7.98
CA PRO A 385 2.06 -14.81 -8.38
C PRO A 385 2.33 -14.76 -9.89
N GLU A 386 2.36 -15.90 -10.56
CA GLU A 386 2.60 -16.03 -12.00
C GLU A 386 1.40 -15.49 -12.78
N ALA A 387 0.18 -15.88 -12.43
CA ALA A 387 -1.04 -15.36 -13.04
C ALA A 387 -1.19 -13.85 -12.82
N GLY A 388 -0.80 -13.36 -11.63
CA GLY A 388 -0.73 -11.92 -11.33
C GLY A 388 0.29 -11.19 -12.20
N LEU A 389 1.49 -11.75 -12.38
CA LEU A 389 2.52 -11.16 -13.24
C LEU A 389 2.07 -11.07 -14.70
N VAL A 390 1.41 -12.10 -15.23
CA VAL A 390 0.84 -12.06 -16.59
C VAL A 390 -0.12 -10.89 -16.75
N ARG A 391 -1.05 -10.68 -15.81
CA ARG A 391 -2.02 -9.57 -15.86
C ARG A 391 -1.33 -8.21 -15.83
N ILE A 392 -0.37 -8.02 -14.93
CA ILE A 392 0.37 -6.76 -14.77
C ILE A 392 1.20 -6.46 -16.03
N LEU A 393 1.98 -7.42 -16.52
CA LEU A 393 2.80 -7.20 -17.72
C LEU A 393 1.94 -6.98 -18.98
N THR A 394 0.80 -7.67 -19.09
CA THR A 394 -0.14 -7.45 -20.20
C THR A 394 -0.71 -6.03 -20.16
N ALA A 395 -1.15 -5.56 -18.98
CA ALA A 395 -1.65 -4.19 -18.82
C ALA A 395 -0.55 -3.15 -19.10
N ARG A 396 0.68 -3.36 -18.62
CA ARG A 396 1.82 -2.46 -18.86
C ARG A 396 2.18 -2.36 -20.33
N ALA A 397 2.27 -3.49 -21.00
CA ALA A 397 2.52 -3.54 -22.44
C ALA A 397 1.40 -2.83 -23.22
N ALA A 398 0.14 -3.07 -22.85
CA ALA A 398 -1.00 -2.43 -23.47
C ALA A 398 -1.02 -0.89 -23.26
N CYS A 399 -0.66 -0.40 -22.06
CA CYS A 399 -0.46 1.04 -21.82
C CYS A 399 0.63 1.61 -22.73
N ARG A 400 1.81 0.96 -22.80
CA ARG A 400 2.92 1.43 -23.66
C ARG A 400 2.59 1.39 -25.15
N MET A 401 1.81 0.41 -25.61
CA MET A 401 1.31 0.37 -26.99
C MET A 401 0.37 1.54 -27.33
N LEU A 402 -0.23 2.17 -26.33
CA LEU A 402 -1.03 3.39 -26.46
C LEU A 402 -0.22 4.67 -26.23
N GLY A 403 1.10 4.58 -26.02
CA GLY A 403 1.95 5.72 -25.67
C GLY A 403 1.79 6.18 -24.22
N LEU A 404 1.13 5.38 -23.36
CA LEU A 404 0.86 5.71 -21.97
C LEU A 404 1.95 5.11 -21.07
N GLY A 405 2.77 5.98 -20.48
CA GLY A 405 3.82 5.59 -19.53
C GLY A 405 5.10 5.03 -20.16
N ASN A 406 6.09 4.79 -19.30
CA ASN A 406 7.43 4.33 -19.69
C ASN A 406 7.89 3.17 -18.79
N LEU A 407 8.90 2.43 -19.26
CA LEU A 407 9.59 1.40 -18.45
C LEU A 407 10.22 2.00 -17.18
N GLU A 408 10.86 3.16 -17.35
CA GLU A 408 11.59 3.84 -16.30
C GLU A 408 10.87 5.13 -15.90
N PRO A 409 10.25 5.16 -14.70
CA PRO A 409 9.61 6.36 -14.17
C PRO A 409 10.59 7.53 -14.07
N LEU A 410 10.09 8.75 -14.17
CA LEU A 410 10.92 9.95 -14.00
C LEU A 410 11.42 10.06 -12.56
N SER A 411 12.74 10.06 -12.39
CA SER A 411 13.38 10.33 -11.12
C SER A 411 13.12 11.75 -10.62
N LYS A 412 13.33 11.98 -9.32
CA LYS A 412 13.17 13.31 -8.71
C LYS A 412 14.08 14.35 -9.35
N ASP A 413 15.28 13.96 -9.78
CA ASP A 413 16.25 14.86 -10.38
C ASP A 413 15.92 15.16 -11.84
N GLU A 414 15.41 14.19 -12.59
CA GLU A 414 14.88 14.42 -13.95
C GLU A 414 13.67 15.36 -13.94
N ARG A 415 12.75 15.20 -12.97
CA ARG A 415 11.61 16.12 -12.79
C ARG A 415 12.08 17.54 -12.49
N LYS A 416 13.09 17.70 -11.62
CA LYS A 416 13.69 19.01 -11.32
C LYS A 416 14.39 19.60 -12.53
N LEU A 417 15.16 18.80 -13.26
CA LEU A 417 15.88 19.22 -14.45
C LEU A 417 14.89 19.72 -15.50
N PHE A 418 13.82 18.96 -15.77
CA PHE A 418 12.75 19.38 -16.67
C PHE A 418 12.16 20.74 -16.26
N GLN A 419 11.80 20.91 -14.99
CA GLN A 419 11.26 22.19 -14.48
C GLN A 419 12.26 23.35 -14.60
N GLN A 420 13.54 23.11 -14.40
CA GLN A 420 14.59 24.12 -14.57
C GLN A 420 14.74 24.52 -16.04
N LEU A 421 14.76 23.55 -16.96
CA LEU A 421 14.86 23.78 -18.39
C LEU A 421 13.63 24.52 -18.93
N GLU A 422 12.42 24.14 -18.50
CA GLU A 422 11.19 24.87 -18.84
C GLU A 422 11.24 26.32 -18.37
N ARG A 423 11.59 26.56 -17.10
CA ARG A 423 11.69 27.92 -16.55
C ARG A 423 12.74 28.77 -17.26
N ALA A 424 13.85 28.15 -17.66
CA ALA A 424 14.92 28.79 -18.41
C ALA A 424 14.63 28.91 -19.92
N LYS A 425 13.50 28.36 -20.41
CA LYS A 425 13.14 28.26 -21.84
C LYS A 425 14.24 27.58 -22.67
N GLN A 426 14.88 26.56 -22.10
CA GLN A 426 15.94 25.78 -22.73
C GLN A 426 15.39 24.48 -23.32
N PRO A 427 16.01 23.92 -24.37
CA PRO A 427 15.57 22.66 -24.96
C PRO A 427 15.75 21.49 -23.99
N VAL A 428 14.75 20.63 -23.92
CA VAL A 428 14.78 19.39 -23.12
C VAL A 428 15.46 18.29 -23.93
N PRO A 429 16.36 17.48 -23.34
CA PRO A 429 16.95 16.32 -24.01
C PRO A 429 15.87 15.40 -24.61
N PRO A 430 16.02 14.90 -25.85
CA PRO A 430 14.96 14.15 -26.54
C PRO A 430 14.41 12.93 -25.76
N GLU A 431 15.29 12.18 -25.09
CA GLU A 431 14.90 11.01 -24.29
C GLU A 431 14.06 11.41 -23.06
N LEU A 432 14.45 12.49 -22.38
CA LEU A 432 13.70 13.05 -21.27
C LEU A 432 12.36 13.63 -21.74
N ALA A 433 12.36 14.32 -22.89
CA ALA A 433 11.15 14.90 -23.48
C ALA A 433 10.11 13.82 -23.83
N ALA A 434 10.54 12.69 -24.43
CA ALA A 434 9.67 11.57 -24.75
C ALA A 434 9.06 10.95 -23.48
N ARG A 435 9.86 10.74 -22.43
CA ARG A 435 9.36 10.19 -21.15
C ARG A 435 8.39 11.13 -20.45
N VAL A 436 8.66 12.43 -20.47
CA VAL A 436 7.74 13.46 -19.94
C VAL A 436 6.43 13.47 -20.72
N ALA A 437 6.47 13.42 -22.06
CA ALA A 437 5.27 13.38 -22.89
C ALA A 437 4.41 12.15 -22.57
N ALA A 438 4.99 10.95 -22.54
CA ALA A 438 4.26 9.73 -22.21
C ALA A 438 3.65 9.74 -20.79
N ARG A 439 4.31 10.39 -19.82
CA ARG A 439 3.73 10.61 -18.49
C ARG A 439 2.56 11.59 -18.52
N MET A 440 2.68 12.68 -19.26
CA MET A 440 1.59 13.65 -19.43
C MET A 440 0.38 13.03 -20.12
N ASP A 441 0.62 12.22 -21.16
CA ASP A 441 -0.43 11.47 -21.86
C ASP A 441 -1.10 10.44 -20.93
N ALA A 442 -0.32 9.77 -20.07
CA ALA A 442 -0.86 8.87 -19.04
C ALA A 442 -1.71 9.61 -17.99
N ASP A 443 -1.25 10.76 -17.47
CA ASP A 443 -2.03 11.59 -16.54
C ASP A 443 -3.34 12.06 -17.18
N TYR A 444 -3.29 12.53 -18.44
CA TYR A 444 -4.46 12.93 -19.19
C TYR A 444 -5.46 11.76 -19.38
N ALA A 445 -4.95 10.60 -19.77
CA ALA A 445 -5.72 9.37 -19.94
C ALA A 445 -6.37 8.92 -18.62
N ALA A 446 -5.62 8.95 -17.50
CA ALA A 446 -6.11 8.59 -16.17
C ALA A 446 -7.19 9.56 -15.68
N ARG A 447 -6.99 10.89 -15.82
CA ARG A 447 -8.01 11.90 -15.45
C ARG A 447 -9.31 11.70 -16.21
N ARG A 448 -9.23 11.30 -17.49
CA ARG A 448 -10.41 11.01 -18.30
C ARG A 448 -11.07 9.70 -17.89
N ALA A 449 -10.30 8.64 -17.72
CA ALA A 449 -10.80 7.31 -17.36
C ALA A 449 -11.42 7.28 -15.95
N LEU A 450 -10.79 7.94 -14.98
CA LEU A 450 -11.16 7.90 -13.55
C LEU A 450 -12.00 9.10 -13.10
N GLY A 451 -12.05 10.16 -13.90
CA GLY A 451 -12.78 11.39 -13.58
C GLY A 451 -14.31 11.20 -13.53
N GLY A 452 -14.99 12.19 -12.93
CA GLY A 452 -16.45 12.25 -12.89
C GLY A 452 -17.09 12.28 -14.27
N GLY A 453 -18.19 11.55 -14.43
CA GLY A 453 -18.90 11.36 -15.69
C GLY A 453 -18.26 10.33 -16.63
N SER A 454 -17.23 9.61 -16.18
CA SER A 454 -16.62 8.54 -16.96
C SER A 454 -17.52 7.29 -17.02
N PRO A 455 -17.65 6.63 -18.19
CA PRO A 455 -18.33 5.36 -18.32
C PRO A 455 -17.76 4.23 -17.43
N LEU A 456 -16.53 4.38 -16.94
CA LEU A 456 -15.91 3.45 -16.00
C LEU A 456 -16.74 3.28 -14.73
N HIS A 457 -17.34 4.34 -14.21
CA HIS A 457 -18.08 4.27 -12.95
C HIS A 457 -19.33 3.41 -13.09
N VAL A 458 -19.98 3.46 -14.26
CA VAL A 458 -21.08 2.56 -14.62
C VAL A 458 -20.60 1.11 -14.68
N LEU A 459 -19.48 0.85 -15.38
CA LEU A 459 -18.87 -0.49 -15.44
C LEU A 459 -18.56 -1.04 -14.05
N ARG A 460 -17.88 -0.25 -13.19
CA ARG A 460 -17.53 -0.68 -11.83
C ARG A 460 -18.77 -1.04 -11.02
N ARG A 461 -19.86 -0.30 -11.20
CA ARG A 461 -21.12 -0.55 -10.51
C ARG A 461 -21.84 -1.79 -11.04
N ASP A 462 -21.88 -1.98 -12.35
CA ASP A 462 -22.41 -3.20 -12.97
C ASP A 462 -21.66 -4.44 -12.46
N LEU A 463 -20.33 -4.37 -12.37
CA LEU A 463 -19.49 -5.45 -11.83
C LEU A 463 -19.73 -5.70 -10.33
N ALA A 464 -19.94 -4.65 -9.54
CA ALA A 464 -20.25 -4.78 -8.11
C ALA A 464 -21.62 -5.47 -7.87
N GLN A 465 -22.54 -5.36 -8.83
CA GLN A 465 -23.86 -5.99 -8.80
C GLN A 465 -23.90 -7.41 -9.41
N GLU A 466 -22.75 -7.93 -9.88
CA GLU A 466 -22.66 -9.28 -10.44
C GLU A 466 -23.06 -10.34 -9.38
N ALA A 467 -24.03 -11.18 -9.74
CA ALA A 467 -24.63 -12.15 -8.82
C ALA A 467 -23.66 -13.27 -8.48
N ASP A 468 -22.88 -13.72 -9.46
CA ASP A 468 -21.84 -14.74 -9.27
C ASP A 468 -20.62 -14.13 -8.56
N GLU A 469 -20.36 -14.57 -7.32
CA GLU A 469 -19.25 -14.09 -6.50
C GLU A 469 -17.88 -14.36 -7.15
N GLY A 470 -17.72 -15.51 -7.82
CA GLY A 470 -16.47 -15.86 -8.51
C GLY A 470 -16.21 -14.96 -9.71
N LEU A 471 -17.23 -14.71 -10.54
CA LEU A 471 -17.14 -13.79 -11.67
C LEU A 471 -16.90 -12.35 -11.21
N ARG A 472 -17.59 -11.92 -10.15
CA ARG A 472 -17.43 -10.60 -9.53
C ARG A 472 -15.99 -10.38 -9.06
N SER A 473 -15.47 -11.25 -8.20
CA SER A 473 -14.09 -11.12 -7.70
C SER A 473 -13.05 -11.20 -8.81
N ARG A 474 -13.25 -12.08 -9.81
CA ARG A 474 -12.36 -12.18 -10.97
C ARG A 474 -12.36 -10.89 -11.79
N ASN A 475 -13.54 -10.39 -12.16
CA ASN A 475 -13.67 -9.23 -13.01
C ASN A 475 -13.19 -7.95 -12.29
N GLU A 476 -13.48 -7.82 -11.00
CA GLU A 476 -12.94 -6.73 -10.18
C GLU A 476 -11.41 -6.76 -10.15
N LEU A 477 -10.80 -7.93 -9.91
CA LEU A 477 -9.34 -8.07 -9.94
C LEU A 477 -8.75 -7.72 -11.32
N LEU A 478 -9.38 -8.17 -12.41
CA LEU A 478 -8.93 -7.86 -13.77
C LEU A 478 -9.04 -6.38 -14.10
N LEU A 479 -10.10 -5.71 -13.65
CA LEU A 479 -10.27 -4.27 -13.81
C LEU A 479 -9.22 -3.52 -12.99
N MET A 480 -9.04 -3.88 -11.72
CA MET A 480 -8.10 -3.21 -10.83
C MET A 480 -6.66 -3.31 -11.30
N ASN A 481 -6.22 -4.44 -11.88
CA ASN A 481 -4.87 -4.54 -12.45
C ASN A 481 -4.63 -3.53 -13.58
N VAL A 482 -5.65 -3.30 -14.44
CA VAL A 482 -5.55 -2.34 -15.55
C VAL A 482 -5.55 -0.90 -15.01
N LEU A 483 -6.44 -0.60 -14.07
CA LEU A 483 -6.55 0.74 -13.49
C LEU A 483 -5.32 1.11 -12.64
N ASP A 484 -4.80 0.18 -11.84
CA ASP A 484 -3.56 0.34 -11.07
C ASP A 484 -2.38 0.59 -12.01
N THR A 485 -2.28 -0.17 -13.11
CA THR A 485 -1.23 0.05 -14.12
C THR A 485 -1.34 1.43 -14.79
N LEU A 486 -2.55 1.87 -15.12
CA LEU A 486 -2.78 3.20 -15.67
C LEU A 486 -2.41 4.30 -14.65
N ALA A 487 -2.79 4.14 -13.37
CA ALA A 487 -2.42 5.06 -12.31
C ALA A 487 -0.90 5.12 -12.09
N GLN A 488 -0.22 3.98 -12.08
CA GLN A 488 1.24 3.90 -12.00
C GLN A 488 1.93 4.62 -13.16
N ALA A 489 1.38 4.53 -14.37
CA ALA A 489 1.92 5.20 -15.56
C ALA A 489 1.90 6.74 -15.45
N THR A 490 1.04 7.30 -14.61
CA THR A 490 0.99 8.76 -14.32
C THR A 490 2.12 9.21 -13.39
N GLU A 491 2.69 8.27 -12.64
CA GLU A 491 3.63 8.51 -11.54
C GLU A 491 3.10 9.50 -10.48
N SER A 492 1.78 9.51 -10.28
CA SER A 492 1.02 10.32 -9.34
C SER A 492 0.19 9.45 -8.41
N ASP A 493 0.19 9.77 -7.12
CA ASP A 493 -0.63 9.06 -6.13
C ASP A 493 -2.09 9.55 -6.09
N GLU A 494 -2.42 10.62 -6.84
CA GLU A 494 -3.74 11.26 -6.86
C GLU A 494 -4.89 10.29 -7.19
N PHE A 495 -4.62 9.27 -8.00
CA PHE A 495 -5.65 8.38 -8.54
C PHE A 495 -6.01 7.21 -7.62
N TYR A 496 -5.15 6.84 -6.66
CA TYR A 496 -5.39 5.65 -5.83
C TYR A 496 -6.62 5.80 -4.93
N ASP A 497 -6.93 7.01 -4.46
CA ASP A 497 -8.13 7.29 -3.68
C ASP A 497 -9.42 6.94 -4.44
N ILE A 498 -9.44 7.07 -5.78
CA ILE A 498 -10.59 6.72 -6.62
C ILE A 498 -10.70 5.19 -6.78
N LEU A 499 -9.56 4.50 -6.82
CA LEU A 499 -9.49 3.05 -7.02
C LEU A 499 -9.92 2.28 -5.77
N ASP A 500 -9.56 2.77 -4.58
CA ASP A 500 -9.83 2.09 -3.31
C ASP A 500 -11.29 2.18 -2.82
N ARG A 501 -12.13 3.00 -3.48
CA ARG A 501 -13.50 3.32 -3.05
C ARG A 501 -14.55 2.71 -3.98
N ALA A 502 -15.71 2.38 -3.43
CA ALA A 502 -16.85 1.91 -4.21
C ALA A 502 -17.35 3.03 -5.17
N PRO A 503 -17.84 2.67 -6.37
CA PRO A 503 -18.33 3.65 -7.35
C PRO A 503 -19.63 4.31 -6.87
N GLY A 504 -19.56 5.62 -6.58
CA GLY A 504 -20.72 6.43 -6.22
C GLY A 504 -21.46 6.96 -7.45
N LEU A 505 -22.78 7.14 -7.34
CA LEU A 505 -23.61 7.73 -8.41
C LEU A 505 -23.19 9.17 -8.75
N GLY A 506 -22.67 9.93 -7.77
CA GLY A 506 -22.11 11.28 -7.98
C GLY A 506 -20.87 11.33 -8.87
N GLN A 507 -20.33 10.17 -9.26
CA GLN A 507 -19.26 10.04 -10.25
C GLN A 507 -19.78 9.74 -11.66
N MET A 508 -21.09 9.53 -11.84
CA MET A 508 -21.73 9.20 -13.13
C MET A 508 -22.48 10.41 -13.69
N ARG A 509 -22.80 10.40 -14.99
CA ARG A 509 -23.75 11.37 -15.57
C ARG A 509 -25.16 11.10 -15.04
N MET A 510 -26.03 12.11 -15.07
CA MET A 510 -27.38 11.97 -14.48
C MET A 510 -28.17 10.82 -15.12
N ALA A 511 -28.17 10.74 -16.46
CA ALA A 511 -28.86 9.68 -17.19
C ALA A 511 -28.38 8.27 -16.79
N GLU A 512 -27.09 8.12 -16.47
CA GLU A 512 -26.50 6.85 -16.03
C GLU A 512 -26.87 6.55 -14.57
N ALA A 513 -26.79 7.54 -13.69
CA ALA A 513 -27.19 7.40 -12.30
C ALA A 513 -28.68 7.01 -12.16
N ARG A 514 -29.53 7.57 -13.03
CA ARG A 514 -30.97 7.24 -13.11
C ARG A 514 -31.27 5.81 -13.54
N ARG A 515 -30.33 5.11 -14.17
CA ARG A 515 -30.48 3.65 -14.42
C ARG A 515 -30.52 2.85 -13.12
N PHE A 516 -29.88 3.36 -12.06
CA PHE A 516 -29.82 2.70 -10.75
C PHE A 516 -30.85 3.25 -9.75
N VAL A 517 -31.20 4.53 -9.85
CA VAL A 517 -32.25 5.17 -9.04
C VAL A 517 -33.24 5.89 -9.96
N PRO A 518 -34.25 5.17 -10.50
CA PRO A 518 -35.09 5.70 -11.57
C PRO A 518 -35.97 6.89 -11.18
N GLN A 519 -36.30 7.06 -9.90
CA GLN A 519 -37.25 8.07 -9.44
C GLN A 519 -36.85 8.64 -8.08
N GLY A 520 -37.35 9.85 -7.79
CA GLY A 520 -37.13 10.55 -6.52
C GLY A 520 -35.74 11.15 -6.37
N LEU A 521 -35.47 11.73 -5.20
CA LEU A 521 -34.21 12.43 -4.93
C LEU A 521 -33.10 11.51 -4.42
N GLY A 522 -33.34 10.21 -4.24
CA GLY A 522 -32.37 9.33 -3.57
C GLY A 522 -32.15 9.67 -2.09
N LEU A 523 -33.06 10.43 -1.48
CA LEU A 523 -33.06 10.79 -0.06
C LEU A 523 -34.32 10.28 0.64
N THR A 524 -34.17 10.00 1.93
CA THR A 524 -35.31 9.92 2.85
C THR A 524 -35.65 11.33 3.32
N LEU A 525 -36.79 11.87 2.89
CA LEU A 525 -37.20 13.23 3.23
C LEU A 525 -37.87 13.31 4.62
N PRO A 526 -37.71 14.43 5.35
CA PRO A 526 -38.48 14.68 6.57
C PRO A 526 -39.99 14.66 6.31
N GLU A 527 -40.75 14.19 7.29
CA GLU A 527 -42.21 14.06 7.18
C GLU A 527 -42.86 15.42 6.86
N GLY A 528 -43.70 15.44 5.81
CA GLY A 528 -44.39 16.66 5.36
C GLY A 528 -43.57 17.60 4.47
N GLN A 529 -42.31 17.27 4.16
CA GLN A 529 -41.48 18.04 3.22
C GLN A 529 -41.43 17.39 1.84
N ALA A 530 -41.44 18.22 0.80
CA ALA A 530 -41.22 17.83 -0.59
C ALA A 530 -40.34 18.89 -1.27
N PHE A 531 -39.47 18.46 -2.17
CA PHE A 531 -38.63 19.37 -2.94
C PHE A 531 -39.46 20.08 -4.01
N ASP A 532 -39.40 21.42 -4.04
CA ASP A 532 -40.17 22.21 -4.98
C ASP A 532 -39.41 22.34 -6.31
N MET A 533 -39.65 21.38 -7.22
CA MET A 533 -39.07 21.38 -8.56
C MET A 533 -39.40 22.65 -9.36
N ALA A 534 -40.56 23.26 -9.15
CA ALA A 534 -40.97 24.44 -9.91
C ALA A 534 -40.20 25.68 -9.45
N ALA A 535 -40.10 25.89 -8.14
CA ALA A 535 -39.28 26.96 -7.57
C ALA A 535 -37.79 26.77 -7.90
N ALA A 536 -37.29 25.53 -7.87
CA ALA A 536 -35.93 25.20 -8.28
C ALA A 536 -35.67 25.56 -9.75
N ARG A 537 -36.57 25.19 -10.67
CA ARG A 537 -36.46 25.54 -12.10
C ARG A 537 -36.41 27.06 -12.31
N GLN A 538 -37.27 27.81 -11.61
CA GLN A 538 -37.27 29.26 -11.70
C GLN A 538 -35.97 29.87 -11.18
N ARG A 539 -35.48 29.43 -10.02
CA ARG A 539 -34.21 29.92 -9.44
C ARG A 539 -33.01 29.64 -10.35
N MET A 540 -32.96 28.45 -10.94
CA MET A 540 -31.89 28.09 -11.88
C MET A 540 -31.90 28.99 -13.11
N LEU A 541 -33.09 29.27 -13.66
CA LEU A 541 -33.27 30.17 -14.79
C LEU A 541 -32.88 31.62 -14.44
N ASP A 542 -33.29 32.11 -13.28
CA ASP A 542 -32.96 33.46 -12.80
C ASP A 542 -31.44 33.62 -12.60
N GLY A 543 -30.79 32.62 -12.01
CA GLY A 543 -29.34 32.58 -11.83
C GLY A 543 -28.58 32.62 -13.16
N LEU A 544 -28.95 31.77 -14.12
CA LEU A 544 -28.30 31.73 -15.42
C LEU A 544 -28.47 33.07 -16.18
N ASN A 545 -29.67 33.66 -16.15
CA ASN A 545 -29.92 34.96 -16.77
C ASN A 545 -29.16 36.11 -16.06
N ALA A 546 -28.97 36.05 -14.74
CA ALA A 546 -28.13 37.00 -14.02
C ALA A 546 -26.64 36.84 -14.41
N THR A 547 -26.18 35.61 -14.66
CA THR A 547 -24.82 35.32 -15.15
C THR A 547 -24.58 35.90 -16.54
N VAL A 548 -25.56 35.78 -17.46
CA VAL A 548 -25.51 36.43 -18.79
C VAL A 548 -25.25 37.93 -18.67
N LEU A 549 -25.87 38.61 -17.70
CA LEU A 549 -25.71 40.05 -17.49
C LEU A 549 -24.37 40.43 -16.84
N SER A 550 -23.84 39.58 -15.97
CA SER A 550 -22.66 39.87 -15.15
C SER A 550 -21.34 39.38 -15.74
N THR A 551 -21.37 38.48 -16.73
CA THR A 551 -20.19 37.93 -17.42
C THR A 551 -20.20 38.16 -18.94
N PRO A 552 -20.31 39.42 -19.40
CA PRO A 552 -20.38 39.70 -20.82
C PRO A 552 -19.09 39.28 -21.55
N PRO A 553 -19.19 38.80 -22.80
CA PRO A 553 -18.05 38.64 -23.71
C PRO A 553 -17.21 39.92 -23.78
N GLY A 554 -15.87 39.81 -23.90
CA GLY A 554 -15.02 40.99 -24.16
C GLY A 554 -13.72 41.08 -23.37
N ASN A 555 -13.59 40.35 -22.25
CA ASN A 555 -12.50 40.53 -21.29
C ASN A 555 -11.54 39.33 -21.18
N GLY A 556 -11.71 38.29 -22.01
CA GLY A 556 -11.01 37.03 -21.88
C GLY A 556 -9.48 37.10 -21.90
N ALA A 557 -8.89 38.07 -22.62
CA ALA A 557 -7.43 38.22 -22.61
C ALA A 557 -6.87 38.47 -21.20
N ALA A 558 -7.66 39.02 -20.25
CA ALA A 558 -7.24 39.23 -18.87
C ALA A 558 -6.90 37.93 -18.11
N ALA A 559 -7.35 36.77 -18.60
CA ALA A 559 -7.01 35.48 -18.03
C ALA A 559 -5.58 35.01 -18.37
N LEU A 560 -4.93 35.60 -19.37
CA LEU A 560 -3.60 35.22 -19.82
C LEU A 560 -2.54 35.74 -18.83
N SER A 561 -1.72 34.83 -18.31
CA SER A 561 -0.63 35.17 -17.37
C SER A 561 0.61 35.79 -18.04
N GLY A 562 0.63 35.85 -19.37
CA GLY A 562 1.69 36.44 -20.18
C GLY A 562 1.15 37.11 -21.44
N GLN A 563 0.25 38.08 -21.30
CA GLN A 563 -0.33 38.84 -22.43
C GLN A 563 0.74 39.38 -23.38
N ASP A 564 1.89 39.82 -22.86
CA ASP A 564 3.01 40.36 -23.63
C ASP A 564 3.65 39.35 -24.60
N LEU A 565 3.42 38.05 -24.38
CA LEU A 565 3.93 36.96 -25.21
C LEU A 565 2.86 36.41 -26.18
N ALA A 566 1.60 36.84 -26.05
CA ALA A 566 0.50 36.38 -26.88
C ALA A 566 0.42 37.16 -28.20
N SER A 567 0.10 36.45 -29.28
CA SER A 567 -0.08 37.09 -30.59
C SER A 567 -1.30 38.04 -30.55
N PRO A 568 -1.30 39.16 -31.31
CA PRO A 568 -2.47 40.02 -31.42
C PRO A 568 -3.72 39.29 -31.93
N ALA A 569 -3.55 38.21 -32.70
CA ALA A 569 -4.64 37.36 -33.16
C ALA A 569 -5.26 36.57 -32.00
N LEU A 570 -4.43 35.94 -31.17
CA LEU A 570 -4.87 35.22 -29.98
C LEU A 570 -5.56 36.15 -28.97
N ILE A 571 -5.02 37.35 -28.74
CA ILE A 571 -5.65 38.35 -27.85
C ILE A 571 -7.05 38.71 -28.34
N ARG A 572 -7.22 38.93 -29.65
CA ARG A 572 -8.55 39.17 -30.24
C ARG A 572 -9.49 37.98 -30.06
N LYS A 573 -9.02 36.75 -30.30
CA LYS A 573 -9.81 35.52 -30.10
C LYS A 573 -10.26 35.38 -28.65
N CYS A 574 -9.36 35.56 -27.69
CA CYS A 574 -9.67 35.49 -26.26
C CYS A 574 -10.74 36.52 -25.86
N ASN A 575 -10.71 37.72 -26.44
CA ASN A 575 -11.69 38.77 -26.13
C ASN A 575 -13.08 38.52 -26.73
N PHE A 576 -13.30 37.47 -27.52
CA PHE A 576 -14.67 37.02 -27.78
C PHE A 576 -15.30 36.35 -26.58
N PHE A 577 -14.53 35.95 -25.57
CA PHE A 577 -15.02 35.22 -24.41
C PHE A 577 -14.84 36.01 -23.12
N SER A 578 -15.45 35.54 -22.03
CA SER A 578 -15.19 36.04 -20.68
C SER A 578 -13.91 35.45 -20.09
N ASP A 579 -13.23 36.16 -19.18
CA ASP A 579 -12.04 35.68 -18.49
C ASP A 579 -12.32 34.45 -17.62
N GLN A 580 -13.51 34.42 -17.00
CA GLN A 580 -13.97 33.30 -16.20
C GLN A 580 -14.23 32.06 -17.07
N PHE A 581 -14.87 32.22 -18.22
CA PHE A 581 -15.03 31.12 -19.18
C PHE A 581 -13.69 30.57 -19.62
N LEU A 582 -12.72 31.40 -20.02
CA LEU A 582 -11.42 30.90 -20.49
C LEU A 582 -10.64 30.14 -19.42
N LYS A 583 -10.70 30.56 -18.15
CA LYS A 583 -10.11 29.82 -17.02
C LYS A 583 -10.72 28.42 -16.90
N ASP A 584 -12.04 28.33 -17.03
CA ASP A 584 -12.76 27.06 -16.90
C ASP A 584 -12.66 26.18 -18.14
N PHE A 585 -12.67 26.78 -19.34
CA PHE A 585 -12.42 26.12 -20.63
C PHE A 585 -11.03 25.49 -20.69
N ALA A 586 -9.99 26.19 -20.20
CA ALA A 586 -8.66 25.62 -20.11
C ALA A 586 -8.62 24.42 -19.14
N ARG A 587 -9.26 24.56 -17.96
CA ARG A 587 -9.23 23.55 -16.89
C ARG A 587 -10.07 22.32 -17.20
N ARG A 588 -11.27 22.48 -17.77
CA ARG A 588 -12.25 21.39 -17.92
C ARG A 588 -12.84 21.24 -19.31
N GLY A 589 -12.75 22.26 -20.16
CA GLY A 589 -13.28 22.23 -21.53
C GLY A 589 -14.79 22.28 -21.58
N ILE A 590 -15.34 22.22 -22.80
CA ILE A 590 -16.77 22.21 -23.11
C ILE A 590 -17.03 21.17 -24.20
N THR A 591 -18.21 20.55 -24.20
CA THR A 591 -18.61 19.61 -25.26
C THR A 591 -19.61 20.29 -26.17
N ILE A 592 -19.36 20.29 -27.49
CA ILE A 592 -20.28 20.86 -28.47
C ILE A 592 -20.55 19.85 -29.58
N ASN A 593 -21.82 19.57 -29.85
CA ASN A 593 -22.27 18.55 -30.80
C ASN A 593 -21.59 17.18 -30.58
N GLY A 594 -21.36 16.81 -29.31
CA GLY A 594 -20.68 15.57 -28.93
C GLY A 594 -19.14 15.64 -28.96
N HIS A 595 -18.53 16.73 -29.43
CA HIS A 595 -17.08 16.89 -29.46
C HIS A 595 -16.58 17.75 -28.30
N ARG A 596 -15.63 17.21 -27.51
CA ARG A 596 -15.02 17.94 -26.40
C ARG A 596 -13.87 18.81 -26.89
N ILE A 597 -13.87 20.07 -26.48
CA ILE A 597 -12.91 21.11 -26.86
C ILE A 597 -12.36 21.74 -25.57
N GLY A 598 -11.05 21.95 -25.49
CA GLY A 598 -10.35 22.37 -24.28
C GLY A 598 -10.22 21.26 -23.22
N GLY A 599 -9.99 21.64 -21.96
CA GLY A 599 -9.99 20.71 -20.82
C GLY A 599 -8.77 19.80 -20.68
N GLY A 600 -7.60 20.27 -21.10
CA GLY A 600 -6.34 19.52 -21.03
C GLY A 600 -5.09 20.39 -21.11
N GLY A 601 -5.23 21.70 -20.96
CA GLY A 601 -4.15 22.64 -21.17
C GLY A 601 -4.11 23.75 -20.13
N SER A 602 -3.09 24.58 -20.24
CA SER A 602 -2.89 25.73 -19.38
C SER A 602 -3.07 26.99 -20.22
N LEU A 603 -3.58 28.06 -19.60
CA LEU A 603 -3.56 29.40 -20.21
C LEU A 603 -2.13 29.93 -20.45
N GLN A 604 -1.11 29.18 -20.02
CA GLN A 604 0.30 29.41 -20.33
C GLN A 604 0.75 28.78 -21.66
N ASN A 605 0.05 27.74 -22.15
CA ASN A 605 0.33 27.09 -23.43
C ASN A 605 -0.46 27.79 -24.55
N LEU A 606 0.08 28.91 -25.02
CA LEU A 606 -0.59 29.80 -25.97
C LEU A 606 -0.89 29.14 -27.35
N PRO A 607 0.02 28.35 -27.96
CA PRO A 607 -0.29 27.66 -29.22
C PRO A 607 -1.45 26.67 -29.09
N TRP A 608 -1.49 25.89 -28.00
CA TRP A 608 -2.60 24.99 -27.72
C TRP A 608 -3.91 25.76 -27.55
N LEU A 609 -3.90 26.84 -26.75
CA LEU A 609 -5.08 27.65 -26.51
C LEU A 609 -5.61 28.26 -27.81
N GLU A 610 -4.72 28.74 -28.69
CA GLU A 610 -5.12 29.30 -29.99
C GLU A 610 -5.80 28.25 -30.87
N GLN A 611 -5.24 27.04 -30.95
CA GLN A 611 -5.82 25.93 -31.72
C GLN A 611 -7.20 25.51 -31.19
N GLU A 612 -7.36 25.40 -29.87
CA GLU A 612 -8.63 25.01 -29.25
C GLU A 612 -9.70 26.10 -29.40
N LEU A 613 -9.32 27.38 -29.30
CA LEU A 613 -10.25 28.47 -29.57
C LEU A 613 -10.67 28.54 -31.03
N ASP A 614 -9.76 28.23 -31.97
CA ASP A 614 -10.12 28.13 -33.39
C ASP A 614 -11.11 26.98 -33.64
N ALA A 615 -10.88 25.82 -33.03
CA ALA A 615 -11.79 24.68 -33.11
C ALA A 615 -13.18 25.03 -32.53
N LEU A 616 -13.21 25.73 -31.39
CA LEU A 616 -14.44 26.19 -30.76
C LEU A 616 -15.20 27.19 -31.67
N ILE A 617 -14.53 28.24 -32.14
CA ILE A 617 -15.12 29.30 -32.96
C ILE A 617 -15.67 28.74 -34.27
N ALA A 618 -14.98 27.78 -34.88
CA ALA A 618 -15.37 27.19 -36.15
C ALA A 618 -16.73 26.48 -36.14
N ILE A 619 -17.26 26.12 -34.95
CA ILE A 619 -18.55 25.45 -34.81
C ILE A 619 -19.72 26.43 -34.86
N PHE A 620 -19.47 27.70 -34.51
CA PHE A 620 -20.50 28.72 -34.44
C PHE A 620 -20.55 29.56 -35.73
N PRO A 621 -21.68 30.20 -36.03
CA PRO A 621 -21.80 31.10 -37.19
C PRO A 621 -20.80 32.27 -37.18
N SER A 622 -20.39 32.72 -36.00
CA SER A 622 -19.32 33.73 -35.84
C SER A 622 -18.62 33.59 -34.49
N ALA A 623 -17.43 34.19 -34.38
CA ALA A 623 -16.67 34.19 -33.12
C ALA A 623 -17.39 34.97 -32.01
N GLU A 624 -18.11 36.03 -32.35
CA GLU A 624 -18.95 36.79 -31.42
C GLU A 624 -20.12 35.93 -30.92
N GLU A 625 -20.70 35.09 -31.77
CA GLU A 625 -21.77 34.18 -31.36
C GLU A 625 -21.25 33.06 -30.44
N ALA A 626 -20.09 32.47 -30.77
CA ALA A 626 -19.40 31.53 -29.86
C ALA A 626 -19.17 32.16 -28.48
N GLY A 627 -18.67 33.40 -28.48
CA GLY A 627 -18.49 34.21 -27.30
C GLY A 627 -19.76 34.38 -26.47
N ARG A 628 -20.84 34.86 -27.10
CA ARG A 628 -22.13 35.12 -26.45
C ARG A 628 -22.78 33.87 -25.88
N VAL A 629 -22.75 32.77 -26.62
CA VAL A 629 -23.39 31.51 -26.20
C VAL A 629 -22.59 30.85 -25.08
N CYS A 630 -21.25 30.83 -25.18
CA CYS A 630 -20.40 30.11 -24.23
C CYS A 630 -20.00 30.91 -22.98
N SER A 631 -19.84 32.23 -23.06
CA SER A 631 -19.36 33.03 -21.91
C SER A 631 -20.21 32.91 -20.65
N PRO A 632 -21.56 32.84 -20.73
CA PRO A 632 -22.41 32.61 -19.55
C PRO A 632 -22.33 31.17 -19.02
N LEU A 633 -21.83 30.23 -19.82
CA LEU A 633 -21.72 28.81 -19.50
C LEU A 633 -20.35 28.54 -18.87
N HIS A 634 -20.21 28.89 -17.60
CA HIS A 634 -18.98 28.68 -16.84
C HIS A 634 -19.25 28.03 -15.48
N GLN A 635 -18.19 27.61 -14.77
CA GLN A 635 -18.36 26.70 -13.62
C GLN A 635 -19.04 27.33 -12.39
N ALA A 636 -19.28 28.64 -12.38
CA ALA A 636 -20.04 29.26 -11.29
C ALA A 636 -21.48 28.76 -11.23
N SER A 637 -22.04 28.24 -12.34
CA SER A 637 -23.35 27.58 -12.34
C SER A 637 -23.41 26.38 -11.39
N GLY A 638 -22.27 25.73 -11.08
CA GLY A 638 -22.21 24.70 -10.05
C GLY A 638 -22.46 25.25 -8.64
N ALA A 639 -22.00 26.46 -8.35
CA ALA A 639 -22.30 27.14 -7.09
C ALA A 639 -23.77 27.54 -7.00
N ASP A 640 -24.36 28.00 -8.11
CA ASP A 640 -25.79 28.32 -8.19
C ASP A 640 -26.66 27.08 -7.94
N ILE A 641 -26.28 25.93 -8.52
CA ILE A 641 -26.93 24.64 -8.27
C ILE A 641 -26.86 24.28 -6.77
N LEU A 642 -25.69 24.39 -6.15
CA LEU A 642 -25.55 24.07 -4.72
C LEU A 642 -26.35 25.06 -3.85
N MET A 643 -26.31 26.36 -4.14
CA MET A 643 -27.09 27.37 -3.42
C MET A 643 -28.60 27.13 -3.55
N LEU A 644 -29.05 26.72 -4.74
CA LEU A 644 -30.44 26.34 -4.99
C LEU A 644 -30.87 25.17 -4.09
N LEU A 645 -30.05 24.12 -4.00
CA LEU A 645 -30.33 22.96 -3.15
C LEU A 645 -30.27 23.30 -1.65
N MET A 646 -29.37 24.22 -1.25
CA MET A 646 -29.28 24.72 0.13
C MET A 646 -30.45 25.63 0.52
N ALA A 647 -31.14 26.22 -0.45
CA ALA A 647 -32.26 27.11 -0.23
C ALA A 647 -33.63 26.39 -0.25
N ASP A 648 -33.67 25.09 -0.49
CA ASP A 648 -34.88 24.26 -0.38
C ASP A 648 -34.84 23.46 0.95
N PRO A 649 -35.86 23.57 1.83
CA PRO A 649 -35.87 22.89 3.11
C PRO A 649 -35.69 21.36 3.04
N ALA A 650 -36.16 20.72 1.97
CA ALA A 650 -36.12 19.27 1.82
C ALA A 650 -34.70 18.74 1.51
N THR A 651 -33.83 19.58 0.93
CA THR A 651 -32.47 19.20 0.52
C THR A 651 -31.36 19.96 1.25
N ALA A 652 -31.69 21.01 2.00
CA ALA A 652 -30.72 21.92 2.59
C ALA A 652 -29.71 21.23 3.53
N ASP A 653 -30.22 20.46 4.49
CA ASP A 653 -29.38 19.79 5.50
C ASP A 653 -28.40 18.82 4.84
N GLU A 654 -28.88 18.03 3.88
CA GLU A 654 -28.07 17.02 3.22
C GLU A 654 -27.05 17.63 2.26
N THR A 655 -27.44 18.69 1.52
CA THR A 655 -26.52 19.45 0.68
C THR A 655 -25.42 20.10 1.53
N PHE A 656 -25.79 20.71 2.67
CA PHE A 656 -24.84 21.29 3.60
C PHE A 656 -23.90 20.24 4.17
N ARG A 657 -24.41 19.06 4.55
CA ARG A 657 -23.62 17.95 5.07
C ARG A 657 -22.59 17.48 4.04
N ILE A 658 -23.02 17.13 2.82
CA ILE A 658 -22.13 16.62 1.76
C ILE A 658 -21.08 17.68 1.40
N ASN A 659 -21.47 18.95 1.30
CA ASN A 659 -20.54 20.03 0.96
C ASN A 659 -19.48 20.25 2.05
N ASN A 660 -19.82 19.99 3.31
CA ASN A 660 -18.92 20.17 4.47
C ASN A 660 -18.22 18.88 4.92
N LEU A 661 -18.33 17.77 4.18
CA LEU A 661 -17.52 16.59 4.45
C LEU A 661 -16.03 16.96 4.45
N GLN A 662 -15.23 16.34 5.32
CA GLN A 662 -13.78 16.62 5.37
C GLN A 662 -12.97 15.73 4.41
N GLY A 663 -13.60 14.69 3.85
CA GLY A 663 -12.95 13.75 2.94
C GLY A 663 -12.65 14.33 1.56
N ASN A 664 -11.70 13.70 0.85
CA ASN A 664 -11.30 14.06 -0.52
C ASN A 664 -12.49 14.01 -1.48
N SER A 665 -12.47 14.85 -2.51
CA SER A 665 -13.45 14.82 -3.59
C SER A 665 -13.11 13.70 -4.56
N LEU A 666 -14.04 12.76 -4.75
CA LEU A 666 -13.95 11.66 -5.71
C LEU A 666 -14.51 12.07 -7.08
N SER A 667 -15.44 13.03 -7.09
CA SER A 667 -15.90 13.72 -8.28
C SER A 667 -16.27 15.14 -7.91
N ASN A 668 -15.86 16.07 -8.77
CA ASN A 668 -16.34 17.44 -8.78
C ASN A 668 -16.31 17.89 -10.23
N SER A 669 -17.18 17.32 -11.05
CA SER A 669 -17.30 17.66 -12.47
C SER A 669 -18.55 18.50 -12.69
N LEU A 670 -18.44 19.47 -13.59
CA LEU A 670 -19.58 20.21 -14.12
C LEU A 670 -19.57 20.14 -15.65
N PRO A 671 -19.89 18.98 -16.27
CA PRO A 671 -19.93 18.91 -17.72
C PRO A 671 -20.99 19.86 -18.30
N ILE A 672 -20.59 20.56 -19.36
CA ILE A 672 -21.45 21.43 -20.14
C ILE A 672 -21.46 20.92 -21.56
N GLU A 673 -22.65 20.68 -22.09
CA GLU A 673 -22.86 20.15 -23.43
C GLU A 673 -23.77 21.10 -24.20
N VAL A 674 -23.36 21.48 -25.41
CA VAL A 674 -24.10 22.39 -26.28
C VAL A 674 -24.39 21.66 -27.59
N PHE A 675 -25.65 21.64 -28.02
CA PHE A 675 -26.07 21.13 -29.31
C PHE A 675 -26.59 22.28 -30.14
N HIS A 676 -25.95 22.53 -31.28
CA HIS A 676 -26.40 23.53 -32.25
C HIS A 676 -27.37 22.88 -33.23
N HIS A 677 -28.55 23.49 -33.40
CA HIS A 677 -29.60 23.01 -34.27
C HIS A 677 -29.60 23.75 -35.62
N PRO A 678 -30.07 23.11 -36.71
CA PRO A 678 -30.11 23.74 -38.03
C PRO A 678 -30.95 25.02 -38.11
N ASP A 679 -31.88 25.24 -37.17
CA ASP A 679 -32.72 26.43 -37.06
C ASP A 679 -32.03 27.61 -36.35
N GLY A 680 -30.78 27.43 -35.91
CA GLY A 680 -29.98 28.44 -35.20
C GLY A 680 -30.29 28.52 -33.70
N SER A 681 -31.05 27.57 -33.16
CA SER A 681 -31.22 27.39 -31.71
C SER A 681 -30.12 26.50 -31.13
N TYR A 682 -29.97 26.54 -29.80
CA TYR A 682 -29.01 25.72 -29.08
C TYR A 682 -29.69 25.01 -27.91
N SER A 683 -29.49 23.69 -27.77
CA SER A 683 -29.78 22.99 -26.52
C SER A 683 -28.52 22.95 -25.66
N VAL A 684 -28.64 23.29 -24.38
CA VAL A 684 -27.53 23.35 -23.44
C VAL A 684 -27.87 22.47 -22.24
N ASN A 685 -27.00 21.49 -21.95
CA ASN A 685 -27.13 20.65 -20.78
C ASN A 685 -25.97 20.95 -19.83
N ILE A 686 -26.30 21.23 -18.57
CA ILE A 686 -25.34 21.41 -17.48
C ILE A 686 -25.58 20.30 -16.48
N GLU A 687 -24.56 19.51 -16.19
CA GLU A 687 -24.63 18.47 -15.18
C GLU A 687 -23.63 18.73 -14.06
N LEU A 688 -24.07 18.71 -12.80
CA LEU A 688 -23.19 18.62 -11.64
C LEU A 688 -23.05 17.14 -11.27
N CYS A 689 -21.83 16.62 -11.24
CA CYS A 689 -21.53 15.31 -10.67
C CYS A 689 -20.53 15.49 -9.53
N TYR A 690 -21.03 15.47 -8.30
CA TYR A 690 -20.27 15.74 -7.10
C TYR A 690 -20.28 14.51 -6.19
N GLN A 691 -19.11 14.04 -5.77
CA GLN A 691 -18.97 12.93 -4.85
C GLN A 691 -17.79 13.22 -3.92
N ARG A 692 -17.97 12.99 -2.63
CA ARG A 692 -16.93 13.13 -1.61
C ARG A 692 -16.87 11.90 -0.72
N VAL A 693 -15.67 11.62 -0.24
CA VAL A 693 -15.45 10.62 0.79
C VAL A 693 -16.25 10.98 2.05
N ASP A 694 -16.95 10.00 2.59
CA ASP A 694 -17.83 10.14 3.75
C ASP A 694 -17.40 9.16 4.85
N GLU A 695 -16.32 9.51 5.55
CA GLU A 695 -15.75 8.66 6.60
C GLU A 695 -16.72 8.41 7.76
N GLY A 696 -17.70 9.30 7.95
CA GLY A 696 -18.75 9.14 8.96
C GLY A 696 -19.67 7.94 8.68
N LEU A 697 -19.75 7.48 7.43
CA LEU A 697 -20.49 6.28 7.04
C LEU A 697 -19.60 5.03 6.93
N GLY A 698 -18.27 5.19 7.00
CA GLY A 698 -17.30 4.09 7.00
C GLY A 698 -16.02 4.39 6.22
N PRO A 699 -14.97 3.56 6.38
CA PRO A 699 -13.63 3.82 5.82
C PRO A 699 -13.56 3.77 4.29
N ARG A 700 -14.61 3.34 3.59
CA ARG A 700 -14.72 3.31 2.13
C ARG A 700 -15.98 3.98 1.58
N ALA A 701 -16.81 4.54 2.46
CA ALA A 701 -18.08 5.14 2.09
C ALA A 701 -17.87 6.51 1.43
N SER A 702 -18.85 6.91 0.62
CA SER A 702 -18.89 8.21 -0.02
C SER A 702 -20.32 8.68 -0.22
N SER A 703 -20.51 9.99 -0.24
CA SER A 703 -21.80 10.64 -0.49
C SER A 703 -21.68 11.61 -1.65
N GLY A 704 -22.77 11.80 -2.41
CA GLY A 704 -22.73 12.64 -3.59
C GLY A 704 -24.07 13.21 -4.04
N ILE A 705 -23.98 14.09 -5.03
CA ILE A 705 -25.07 14.85 -5.63
C ILE A 705 -24.86 14.84 -7.14
N ASN A 706 -25.92 14.48 -7.86
CA ASN A 706 -26.07 14.69 -9.28
C ASN A 706 -27.18 15.73 -9.48
N VAL A 707 -26.93 16.72 -10.33
CA VAL A 707 -27.97 17.63 -10.82
C VAL A 707 -27.82 17.74 -12.33
N SER A 708 -28.92 17.68 -13.07
CA SER A 708 -28.91 17.95 -14.52
C SER A 708 -29.91 19.05 -14.81
N ALA A 709 -29.50 20.06 -15.56
CA ALA A 709 -30.35 21.14 -16.02
C ALA A 709 -30.20 21.28 -17.53
N SER A 710 -31.31 21.16 -18.24
CA SER A 710 -31.39 21.28 -19.70
C SER A 710 -32.05 22.61 -20.06
N PHE A 711 -31.45 23.34 -20.99
CA PHE A 711 -31.91 24.65 -21.43
C PHE A 711 -32.02 24.70 -22.95
N LEU A 712 -33.02 25.42 -23.44
CA LEU A 712 -33.13 25.84 -24.82
C LEU A 712 -32.78 27.32 -24.94
N LEU A 713 -31.87 27.62 -25.84
CA LEU A 713 -31.56 28.97 -26.30
C LEU A 713 -32.18 29.15 -27.70
N PRO A 714 -33.29 29.90 -27.85
CA PRO A 714 -34.04 29.97 -29.11
C PRO A 714 -33.30 30.66 -30.26
N ASN A 715 -32.31 31.50 -29.96
CA ASN A 715 -31.38 32.07 -30.94
C ASN A 715 -30.09 32.52 -30.23
N GLY A 716 -28.94 32.50 -30.93
CA GLY A 716 -27.65 32.99 -30.44
C GLY A 716 -27.45 34.51 -30.53
N ARG A 717 -28.54 35.28 -30.73
CA ARG A 717 -28.52 36.74 -30.94
C ARG A 717 -28.98 37.48 -29.69
N GLU A 718 -28.67 38.77 -29.61
CA GLU A 718 -29.12 39.59 -28.48
C GLU A 718 -30.62 39.94 -28.58
N PRO A 719 -31.35 39.93 -27.45
CA PRO A 719 -30.92 39.53 -26.11
C PRO A 719 -30.89 37.99 -25.94
N LEU A 720 -29.79 37.48 -25.37
CA LEU A 720 -29.63 36.06 -25.08
C LEU A 720 -30.61 35.65 -23.97
N GLN A 721 -31.53 34.72 -24.26
CA GLN A 721 -32.56 34.30 -23.29
C GLN A 721 -32.63 32.78 -23.23
N PHE A 722 -32.18 32.21 -22.13
CA PHE A 722 -32.34 30.78 -21.87
C PHE A 722 -33.78 30.46 -21.47
N ARG A 723 -34.23 29.25 -21.77
CA ARG A 723 -35.45 28.64 -21.24
C ARG A 723 -35.07 27.31 -20.63
N ILE A 724 -35.43 27.07 -19.39
CA ILE A 724 -35.22 25.75 -18.78
C ILE A 724 -36.25 24.77 -19.33
N GLU A 725 -35.78 23.67 -19.90
CA GLU A 725 -36.61 22.58 -20.43
C GLU A 725 -36.81 21.50 -19.37
N ASP A 726 -35.72 21.15 -18.69
CA ASP A 726 -35.75 20.14 -17.63
C ASP A 726 -34.76 20.44 -16.51
N LEU A 727 -35.08 19.92 -15.32
CA LEU A 727 -34.23 19.93 -14.14
C LEU A 727 -34.42 18.60 -13.44
N ASP A 728 -33.32 17.95 -13.08
CA ASP A 728 -33.33 16.72 -12.31
C ASP A 728 -32.28 16.77 -11.19
N VAL A 729 -32.60 16.16 -10.05
CA VAL A 729 -31.77 16.15 -8.83
C VAL A 729 -31.78 14.76 -8.23
N LEU A 730 -30.59 14.26 -7.93
CA LEU A 730 -30.38 12.97 -7.29
C LEU A 730 -29.26 13.08 -6.27
N PHE A 731 -29.52 12.64 -5.06
CA PHE A 731 -28.52 12.42 -4.04
C PHE A 731 -28.17 10.94 -3.99
N ASN A 732 -26.92 10.70 -3.62
CA ASN A 732 -26.42 9.38 -3.31
C ASN A 732 -25.92 9.36 -1.88
N THR A 733 -26.81 9.03 -0.97
CA THR A 733 -26.53 8.85 0.45
C THR A 733 -26.69 7.36 0.74
N HIS A 734 -25.75 6.76 1.46
CA HIS A 734 -25.76 5.33 1.85
C HIS A 734 -25.33 4.32 0.78
N GLN A 735 -24.10 4.45 0.27
CA GLN A 735 -23.43 3.32 -0.39
C GLN A 735 -22.16 2.96 0.37
N GLY A 736 -22.25 1.81 1.06
CA GLY A 736 -21.16 1.13 1.74
C GLY A 736 -20.89 -0.21 1.07
#